data_AF-A0A2V9ZEV0-F1
#
_entry.id   AF-A0A2V9ZEV0-F1
#
_cell.length_a   1.000
_cell.length_b   1.000
_cell.length_c   1.000
_cell.angle_alpha   90.00
_cell.angle_beta   90.00
_cell.angle_gamma   90.00
#
_symmetry.space_group_name_H-M   'P 1'
#
loop_
_entity.id
_entity.type
_entity.pdbx_description
1 polymer ?
#
loop_
_entity_poly.entity_id
_entity_poly.type
_entity_poly.pdbx_seq_one_letter_code
_entity_poly.pdbx_strand_id
1 'polypeptide(L)'
;MTIGILSNSFNISGSKDKALDDVNSGDLPNTTAIPGGEGLKFLMEFHPNASDPLTMDEGRGMAQIVHGVAPKASLCFATGLNGEVDFANNMRVLRTNPACNADVIVDDVSYFDEPFFSDGILARAVDDVATSDTLPGHRVAYFSSAGNDAKQGYASNLRIIPDTVARSQTPATLGVDLSSIPASIDTTGGFHNFDPNGTSIAQDFVYQDGTIVSFQWDDPFDLNPSGITTDLNILFFDAVTGNFLFAADDDNFMTNQPLELFTLRTRGGPGTSREVLMVIARTGRGSHQARRIKYVAFGDIVDMSGLLNAQMPVTFGHSCAQQANGVAAVVYNTDPASGRLRPLYEGFSSPGPAIIVFDKNGDRLDPPQLRKKPDIAAVDGVNTTFFPDGPRNDYEAIFGVPDGLRNFFGTSAAASHAAGVAALVIQKAGGSGAISPWRVSQILKDSAPPRDTDLFYSEAVAANRDADVTVSATGEDLKGAGVSDSFFTVTFRSLMPGQTLQSLTVDLTGTDLVFDPGSHPVHVGSSTGPTISSVQQHALSPLVTLTFRGFTSGQALTFGVNRGFVNANGKLVEFGGNSADEIAGAKIEATLSHAGDLDKSSNVLTGLFLNSLDRGYQIYDGFGMIDAVNALKLTPPFETPGKQ
;
A
#
# COMPACT_ATOMS: atom_id res chain seq x y z
N MET A 1 -16.74 -23.96 -10.45
CA MET A 1 -15.53 -23.14 -10.65
C MET A 1 -14.46 -23.69 -9.75
N THR A 2 -13.21 -23.58 -10.16
CA THR A 2 -12.05 -23.96 -9.35
C THR A 2 -11.16 -22.75 -9.11
N ILE A 3 -10.78 -22.51 -7.85
CA ILE A 3 -9.76 -21.52 -7.48
C ILE A 3 -8.53 -22.26 -6.99
N GLY A 4 -7.37 -21.94 -7.58
CA GLY A 4 -6.06 -22.34 -7.08
C GLY A 4 -5.48 -21.25 -6.19
N ILE A 5 -4.99 -21.63 -5.02
CA ILE A 5 -4.40 -20.73 -4.03
C ILE A 5 -2.91 -21.07 -3.92
N LEU A 6 -2.04 -20.06 -3.98
CA LEU A 6 -0.64 -20.19 -3.60
C LEU A 6 -0.32 -19.31 -2.42
N SER A 7 0.27 -19.90 -1.38
CA SER A 7 0.69 -19.17 -0.20
C SER A 7 1.80 -19.95 0.51
N ASN A 8 2.11 -19.59 1.75
CA ASN A 8 3.12 -20.29 2.53
C ASN A 8 2.81 -21.78 2.74
N SER A 9 1.72 -22.07 3.44
CA SER A 9 1.29 -23.42 3.81
C SER A 9 -0.22 -23.50 3.96
N PHE A 10 -0.74 -24.73 4.06
CA PHE A 10 -2.17 -24.96 4.23
C PHE A 10 -2.52 -25.54 5.61
N ASN A 11 -1.92 -26.66 6.04
CA ASN A 11 -2.34 -27.31 7.29
C ASN A 11 -1.17 -27.94 8.07
N ILE A 12 -0.05 -27.23 8.13
CA ILE A 12 1.21 -27.71 8.74
C ILE A 12 1.81 -26.77 9.77
N SER A 13 1.18 -25.62 10.07
CA SER A 13 1.65 -24.63 11.05
C SER A 13 1.79 -25.12 12.50
N GLY A 14 1.22 -26.28 12.82
CA GLY A 14 1.08 -26.74 14.20
C GLY A 14 -0.06 -26.06 14.97
N SER A 15 -0.87 -25.19 14.33
CA SER A 15 -2.09 -24.63 14.91
C SER A 15 -2.99 -25.72 15.50
N LYS A 16 -3.72 -25.38 16.57
CA LYS A 16 -4.69 -26.30 17.21
C LYS A 16 -5.83 -26.65 16.28
N ASP A 17 -6.34 -25.66 15.56
CA ASP A 17 -7.42 -25.82 14.59
C ASP A 17 -6.82 -26.37 13.29
N LYS A 18 -7.37 -27.48 12.80
CA LYS A 18 -6.95 -28.18 11.58
C LYS A 18 -7.95 -27.95 10.46
N ALA A 19 -7.51 -28.18 9.21
CA ALA A 19 -8.41 -28.06 8.06
C ALA A 19 -9.69 -28.93 8.19
N LEU A 20 -9.61 -30.07 8.90
CA LEU A 20 -10.78 -30.88 9.20
C LEU A 20 -11.80 -30.17 10.11
N ASP A 21 -11.33 -29.36 11.07
CA ASP A 21 -12.21 -28.57 11.95
C ASP A 21 -12.96 -27.51 11.13
N ASP A 22 -12.25 -26.86 10.21
CA ASP A 22 -12.82 -25.86 9.29
C ASP A 22 -13.85 -26.48 8.33
N VAL A 23 -13.64 -27.72 7.88
CA VAL A 23 -14.65 -28.49 7.13
C VAL A 23 -15.88 -28.82 7.98
N ASN A 24 -15.67 -29.15 9.26
CA ASN A 24 -16.77 -29.51 10.17
C ASN A 24 -17.61 -28.29 10.59
N SER A 25 -16.99 -27.11 10.72
CA SER A 25 -17.70 -25.85 10.98
C SER A 25 -18.34 -25.25 9.72
N GLY A 26 -17.90 -25.67 8.54
CA GLY A 26 -18.42 -25.20 7.24
C GLY A 26 -17.67 -24.01 6.65
N ASP A 27 -16.49 -23.69 7.20
CA ASP A 27 -15.60 -22.63 6.73
C ASP A 27 -14.70 -23.10 5.57
N LEU A 28 -14.65 -24.41 5.31
CA LEU A 28 -14.07 -25.00 4.10
C LEU A 28 -15.05 -25.96 3.39
N PRO A 29 -14.84 -26.23 2.08
CA PRO A 29 -15.66 -27.18 1.34
C PRO A 29 -15.69 -28.56 2.00
N ASN A 30 -16.85 -29.22 1.98
CA ASN A 30 -17.02 -30.56 2.56
C ASN A 30 -16.37 -31.66 1.70
N THR A 31 -15.04 -31.71 1.69
CA THR A 31 -14.20 -32.73 1.04
C THR A 31 -13.04 -33.09 1.95
N THR A 32 -12.80 -34.38 2.16
CA THR A 32 -11.75 -34.91 3.05
C THR A 32 -10.89 -35.97 2.37
N ALA A 33 -10.89 -35.98 1.02
CA ALA A 33 -10.24 -37.00 0.22
C ALA A 33 -8.70 -36.94 0.28
N ILE A 34 -8.14 -35.80 0.68
CA ILE A 34 -6.70 -35.55 0.75
C ILE A 34 -6.33 -35.38 2.22
N PRO A 35 -5.60 -36.33 2.84
CA PRO A 35 -5.12 -36.18 4.21
C PRO A 35 -4.26 -34.92 4.36
N GLY A 36 -4.59 -34.06 5.32
CA GLY A 36 -3.92 -32.77 5.52
C GLY A 36 -4.36 -31.68 4.52
N GLY A 37 -5.17 -32.04 3.52
CA GLY A 37 -5.77 -31.14 2.54
C GLY A 37 -7.29 -31.18 2.59
N GLU A 38 -7.87 -31.41 3.77
CA GLU A 38 -9.32 -31.30 3.95
C GLU A 38 -9.81 -29.93 3.48
N GLY A 39 -10.91 -29.88 2.74
CA GLY A 39 -11.37 -28.68 2.02
C GLY A 39 -10.88 -28.56 0.57
N LEU A 40 -9.84 -29.31 0.18
CA LEU A 40 -9.23 -29.22 -1.14
C LEU A 40 -9.52 -30.44 -2.02
N LYS A 41 -9.42 -30.22 -3.33
CA LYS A 41 -9.36 -31.31 -4.34
C LYS A 41 -7.98 -31.54 -4.94
N PHE A 42 -7.02 -30.66 -4.63
CA PHE A 42 -5.62 -30.76 -5.04
C PHE A 42 -4.74 -30.03 -4.03
N LEU A 43 -3.61 -30.64 -3.66
CA LEU A 43 -2.68 -30.10 -2.67
C LEU A 43 -1.24 -30.35 -3.12
N MET A 44 -0.43 -29.28 -3.14
CA MET A 44 1.02 -29.31 -3.15
C MET A 44 1.52 -28.53 -1.94
N GLU A 45 1.69 -29.22 -0.82
CA GLU A 45 2.08 -28.60 0.45
C GLU A 45 3.58 -28.27 0.48
N PHE A 46 3.96 -27.33 1.34
CA PHE A 46 5.37 -27.07 1.64
C PHE A 46 6.00 -28.26 2.37
N HIS A 47 7.23 -28.61 1.99
CA HIS A 47 7.93 -29.79 2.50
C HIS A 47 9.27 -29.48 3.20
N PRO A 48 9.29 -28.70 4.30
CA PRO A 48 10.32 -28.83 5.32
C PRO A 48 9.74 -29.18 6.70
N ASN A 49 10.64 -29.52 7.63
CA ASN A 49 10.32 -29.89 9.01
C ASN A 49 9.31 -28.90 9.62
N ALA A 50 8.24 -29.41 10.26
CA ALA A 50 7.04 -28.69 10.72
C ALA A 50 7.23 -27.57 11.78
N SER A 51 8.40 -26.96 11.86
CA SER A 51 8.79 -25.89 12.76
C SER A 51 9.42 -24.69 12.01
N ASP A 52 9.18 -24.59 10.70
CA ASP A 52 9.61 -23.44 9.92
C ASP A 52 8.72 -22.22 10.28
N PRO A 53 9.29 -21.08 10.71
CA PRO A 53 8.49 -19.89 11.02
C PRO A 53 7.67 -19.39 9.83
N LEU A 54 7.99 -19.82 8.60
CA LEU A 54 7.24 -19.49 7.39
C LEU A 54 5.95 -20.31 7.24
N THR A 55 5.73 -21.40 7.97
CA THR A 55 4.50 -22.21 7.86
C THR A 55 3.42 -21.69 8.82
N MET A 56 2.70 -20.64 8.43
CA MET A 56 1.65 -20.02 9.27
C MET A 56 0.23 -20.46 8.90
N ASP A 57 0.08 -21.32 7.88
CA ASP A 57 -1.20 -21.72 7.29
C ASP A 57 -2.01 -20.54 6.72
N GLU A 58 -1.34 -19.47 6.29
CA GLU A 58 -2.00 -18.29 5.68
C GLU A 58 -2.83 -18.71 4.46
N GLY A 59 -2.33 -19.66 3.67
CA GLY A 59 -3.04 -20.25 2.55
C GLY A 59 -4.36 -20.92 2.89
N ARG A 60 -4.50 -21.47 4.10
CA ARG A 60 -5.79 -21.99 4.60
C ARG A 60 -6.71 -20.87 5.08
N GLY A 61 -6.16 -19.80 5.65
CA GLY A 61 -6.91 -18.56 5.89
C GLY A 61 -7.49 -17.98 4.60
N MET A 62 -6.66 -17.89 3.54
CA MET A 62 -7.09 -17.48 2.20
C MET A 62 -8.21 -18.39 1.66
N ALA A 63 -8.08 -19.70 1.86
CA ALA A 63 -9.08 -20.67 1.43
C ALA A 63 -10.44 -20.46 2.10
N GLN A 64 -10.48 -20.09 3.39
CA GLN A 64 -11.73 -19.74 4.08
C GLN A 64 -12.36 -18.47 3.48
N ILE A 65 -11.56 -17.45 3.17
CA ILE A 65 -12.07 -16.22 2.52
C ILE A 65 -12.69 -16.55 1.17
N VAL A 66 -11.98 -17.30 0.33
CA VAL A 66 -12.48 -17.72 -0.98
C VAL A 66 -13.76 -18.55 -0.82
N HIS A 67 -13.84 -19.44 0.17
CA HIS A 67 -15.03 -20.23 0.46
C HIS A 67 -16.20 -19.36 0.92
N GLY A 68 -15.96 -18.37 1.78
CA GLY A 68 -16.98 -17.43 2.25
C GLY A 68 -17.61 -16.64 1.11
N VAL A 69 -16.81 -16.20 0.14
CA VAL A 69 -17.30 -15.44 -1.04
C VAL A 69 -17.92 -16.37 -2.08
N ALA A 70 -17.31 -17.52 -2.36
CA ALA A 70 -17.72 -18.46 -3.41
C ALA A 70 -17.89 -19.90 -2.86
N PRO A 71 -18.92 -20.17 -2.03
CA PRO A 71 -19.03 -21.39 -1.22
C PRO A 71 -19.22 -22.69 -2.00
N LYS A 72 -19.52 -22.60 -3.30
CA LYS A 72 -19.66 -23.77 -4.18
C LYS A 72 -18.45 -24.00 -5.08
N ALA A 73 -17.41 -23.17 -4.96
CA ALA A 73 -16.21 -23.37 -5.73
C ALA A 73 -15.34 -24.48 -5.13
N SER A 74 -14.64 -25.21 -6.00
CA SER A 74 -13.63 -26.17 -5.56
C SER A 74 -12.31 -25.44 -5.34
N LEU A 75 -11.55 -25.87 -4.34
CA LEU A 75 -10.28 -25.25 -3.97
C LEU A 75 -9.10 -26.19 -4.26
N CYS A 76 -8.01 -25.61 -4.74
CA CYS A 76 -6.70 -26.24 -4.83
C CYS A 76 -5.69 -25.40 -4.08
N PHE A 77 -4.63 -26.03 -3.57
CA PHE A 77 -3.51 -25.34 -2.96
C PHE A 77 -2.19 -25.79 -3.57
N ALA A 78 -1.26 -24.85 -3.74
CA ALA A 78 0.15 -25.15 -3.96
C ALA A 78 1.04 -24.13 -3.22
N THR A 79 2.09 -24.58 -2.54
CA THR A 79 3.00 -23.65 -1.83
C THR A 79 3.74 -22.71 -2.78
N GLY A 80 4.01 -21.49 -2.31
CA GLY A 80 4.89 -20.52 -2.95
C GLY A 80 6.34 -20.53 -2.44
N LEU A 81 6.73 -21.35 -1.46
CA LEU A 81 7.98 -21.17 -0.69
C LEU A 81 9.22 -21.92 -1.19
N ASN A 82 9.12 -22.81 -2.18
CA ASN A 82 10.24 -23.65 -2.63
C ASN A 82 11.24 -22.96 -3.60
N GLY A 83 11.21 -21.62 -3.66
CA GLY A 83 11.99 -20.81 -4.58
C GLY A 83 11.18 -20.40 -5.81
N GLU A 84 11.62 -19.33 -6.48
CA GLU A 84 10.88 -18.72 -7.59
C GLU A 84 10.60 -19.70 -8.75
N VAL A 85 11.53 -20.62 -9.06
CA VAL A 85 11.34 -21.61 -10.13
C VAL A 85 10.19 -22.56 -9.80
N ASP A 86 10.15 -23.07 -8.58
CA ASP A 86 9.09 -23.97 -8.14
C ASP A 86 7.76 -23.24 -8.00
N PHE A 87 7.77 -21.99 -7.53
CA PHE A 87 6.57 -21.16 -7.49
C PHE A 87 6.01 -20.90 -8.91
N ALA A 88 6.87 -20.52 -9.86
CA ALA A 88 6.51 -20.37 -11.28
C ALA A 88 5.92 -21.68 -11.88
N ASN A 89 6.48 -22.82 -11.51
CA ASN A 89 5.98 -24.12 -11.94
C ASN A 89 4.62 -24.43 -11.30
N ASN A 90 4.44 -24.15 -10.00
CA ASN A 90 3.20 -24.37 -9.27
C ASN A 90 2.04 -23.54 -9.84
N MET A 91 2.28 -22.28 -10.23
CA MET A 91 1.29 -21.48 -10.97
C MET A 91 0.80 -22.21 -12.23
N ARG A 92 1.73 -22.72 -13.06
CA ARG A 92 1.40 -23.47 -14.28
C ARG A 92 0.72 -24.81 -13.97
N VAL A 93 1.12 -25.51 -12.90
CA VAL A 93 0.53 -26.78 -12.48
C VAL A 93 -0.92 -26.60 -12.04
N LEU A 94 -1.26 -25.55 -11.29
CA LEU A 94 -2.65 -25.29 -10.88
C LEU A 94 -3.58 -25.09 -12.07
N ARG A 95 -3.10 -24.48 -13.16
CA ARG A 95 -3.83 -24.44 -14.44
C ARG A 95 -3.89 -25.80 -15.13
N THR A 96 -2.75 -26.47 -15.29
CA THR A 96 -2.60 -27.59 -16.25
C THR A 96 -2.95 -28.96 -15.69
N ASN A 97 -2.89 -29.16 -14.37
CA ASN A 97 -3.18 -30.45 -13.76
C ASN A 97 -4.70 -30.71 -13.72
N PRO A 98 -5.20 -31.83 -14.28
CA PRO A 98 -6.64 -32.11 -14.36
C PRO A 98 -7.33 -32.26 -13.00
N ALA A 99 -6.59 -32.60 -11.92
CA ALA A 99 -7.14 -32.63 -10.57
C ALA A 99 -7.46 -31.22 -10.05
N CYS A 100 -6.67 -30.22 -10.46
CA CYS A 100 -6.98 -28.82 -10.20
C CYS A 100 -7.78 -28.18 -11.33
N ASN A 101 -7.16 -27.92 -12.48
CA ASN A 101 -7.75 -27.24 -13.64
C ASN A 101 -8.43 -25.93 -13.21
N ALA A 102 -7.63 -25.03 -12.63
CA ALA A 102 -8.09 -23.76 -12.07
C ALA A 102 -8.75 -22.87 -13.13
N ASP A 103 -9.80 -22.14 -12.73
CA ASP A 103 -10.40 -21.03 -13.49
C ASP A 103 -9.83 -19.67 -13.03
N VAL A 104 -9.49 -19.61 -11.74
CA VAL A 104 -8.91 -18.46 -11.04
C VAL A 104 -7.69 -18.96 -10.26
N ILE A 105 -6.60 -18.20 -10.26
CA ILE A 105 -5.46 -18.41 -9.36
C ILE A 105 -5.25 -17.15 -8.54
N VAL A 106 -4.96 -17.31 -7.25
CA VAL A 106 -4.58 -16.25 -6.33
C VAL A 106 -3.31 -16.61 -5.57
N ASP A 107 -2.41 -15.65 -5.39
CA ASP A 107 -1.27 -15.77 -4.48
C ASP A 107 -1.11 -14.58 -3.53
N ASP A 108 -0.28 -14.77 -2.51
CA ASP A 108 0.15 -13.75 -1.56
C ASP A 108 1.66 -13.73 -1.28
N VAL A 109 2.47 -14.43 -2.07
CA VAL A 109 3.92 -14.61 -1.82
C VAL A 109 4.74 -13.78 -2.79
N SER A 110 5.63 -12.93 -2.30
CA SER A 110 6.62 -12.19 -3.10
C SER A 110 8.05 -12.63 -2.79
N TYR A 111 8.93 -12.55 -3.79
CA TYR A 111 10.37 -12.77 -3.64
C TYR A 111 11.12 -11.44 -3.70
N PHE A 112 12.05 -11.22 -2.77
CA PHE A 112 12.73 -9.91 -2.62
C PHE A 112 13.64 -9.56 -3.82
N ASP A 113 14.08 -10.57 -4.56
CA ASP A 113 14.95 -10.47 -5.74
C ASP A 113 14.16 -10.46 -7.07
N GLU A 114 12.83 -10.37 -7.04
CA GLU A 114 12.06 -10.19 -8.27
C GLU A 114 12.44 -8.87 -8.98
N PRO A 115 12.64 -8.88 -10.31
CA PRO A 115 13.05 -7.68 -11.03
C PRO A 115 12.01 -6.55 -10.94
N PHE A 116 12.45 -5.33 -10.61
CA PHE A 116 11.60 -4.15 -10.54
C PHE A 116 11.30 -3.56 -11.93
N PHE A 117 12.25 -3.65 -12.85
CA PHE A 117 12.23 -2.96 -14.14
C PHE A 117 12.02 -3.90 -15.34
N SER A 118 11.74 -5.18 -15.11
CA SER A 118 11.52 -6.18 -16.16
C SER A 118 10.63 -7.32 -15.67
N ASP A 119 10.10 -8.13 -16.58
CA ASP A 119 9.35 -9.33 -16.19
C ASP A 119 10.30 -10.51 -15.91
N GLY A 120 10.43 -10.84 -14.62
CA GLY A 120 11.11 -12.04 -14.12
C GLY A 120 10.32 -13.33 -14.39
N ILE A 121 10.84 -14.47 -13.91
CA ILE A 121 10.27 -15.79 -14.20
C ILE A 121 8.86 -15.98 -13.64
N LEU A 122 8.56 -15.36 -12.49
CA LEU A 122 7.24 -15.35 -11.87
C LEU A 122 6.23 -14.54 -12.69
N ALA A 123 6.59 -13.31 -13.08
CA ALA A 123 5.74 -12.48 -13.94
C ALA A 123 5.41 -13.16 -15.28
N ARG A 124 6.40 -13.84 -15.88
CA ARG A 124 6.18 -14.65 -17.09
C ARG A 124 5.27 -15.85 -16.85
N ALA A 125 5.35 -16.50 -15.68
CA ALA A 125 4.47 -17.61 -15.33
C ALA A 125 3.00 -17.16 -15.18
N VAL A 126 2.78 -15.98 -14.61
CA VAL A 126 1.47 -15.34 -14.56
C VAL A 126 0.92 -15.11 -15.97
N ASP A 127 1.73 -14.50 -16.84
CA ASP A 127 1.31 -14.24 -18.22
C ASP A 127 1.05 -15.54 -18.99
N ASP A 128 1.84 -16.59 -18.76
CA ASP A 128 1.65 -17.92 -19.34
C ASP A 128 0.28 -18.51 -18.97
N VAL A 129 -0.07 -18.53 -17.67
CA VAL A 129 -1.35 -19.11 -17.23
C VAL A 129 -2.55 -18.30 -17.69
N ALA A 130 -2.40 -16.99 -17.86
CA ALA A 130 -3.48 -16.11 -18.32
C ALA A 130 -3.66 -16.11 -19.85
N THR A 131 -2.61 -16.37 -20.64
CA THR A 131 -2.66 -16.12 -22.10
C THR A 131 -2.24 -17.28 -22.99
N SER A 132 -1.44 -18.22 -22.49
CA SER A 132 -0.91 -19.29 -23.34
C SER A 132 -2.01 -20.14 -23.97
N ASP A 133 -1.89 -20.39 -25.28
CA ASP A 133 -2.75 -21.32 -26.03
C ASP A 133 -2.22 -22.75 -26.08
N THR A 134 -0.98 -22.96 -25.61
CA THR A 134 -0.32 -24.26 -25.64
C THR A 134 -0.35 -24.97 -24.29
N LEU A 135 -0.54 -24.24 -23.18
CA LEU A 135 -0.73 -24.86 -21.88
C LEU A 135 -2.11 -25.55 -21.78
N PRO A 136 -2.18 -26.81 -21.30
CA PRO A 136 -3.44 -27.48 -21.01
C PRO A 136 -4.36 -26.69 -20.06
N GLY A 137 -5.63 -27.07 -20.02
CA GLY A 137 -6.65 -26.38 -19.24
C GLY A 137 -7.14 -25.08 -19.88
N HIS A 138 -7.97 -24.34 -19.16
CA HIS A 138 -8.47 -23.05 -19.60
C HIS A 138 -7.49 -21.93 -19.21
N ARG A 139 -7.55 -20.80 -19.90
CA ARG A 139 -6.83 -19.58 -19.49
C ARG A 139 -7.40 -19.07 -18.16
N VAL A 140 -6.52 -18.64 -17.27
CA VAL A 140 -6.84 -18.35 -15.86
C VAL A 140 -6.90 -16.86 -15.58
N ALA A 141 -7.88 -16.41 -14.78
CA ALA A 141 -7.83 -15.09 -14.17
C ALA A 141 -6.88 -15.11 -12.96
N TYR A 142 -5.81 -14.34 -13.02
CA TYR A 142 -4.74 -14.37 -12.01
C TYR A 142 -4.81 -13.15 -11.08
N PHE A 143 -4.69 -13.38 -9.78
CA PHE A 143 -4.69 -12.37 -8.73
C PHE A 143 -3.45 -12.55 -7.86
N SER A 144 -2.83 -11.45 -7.43
CA SER A 144 -1.68 -11.50 -6.52
C SER A 144 -1.80 -10.32 -5.56
N SER A 145 -1.42 -10.53 -4.30
CA SER A 145 -1.38 -9.46 -3.31
C SER A 145 -0.45 -8.34 -3.78
N ALA A 146 -0.81 -7.08 -3.54
CA ALA A 146 0.02 -5.95 -3.97
C ALA A 146 1.31 -5.78 -3.14
N GLY A 147 1.36 -6.39 -1.95
CA GLY A 147 2.37 -6.16 -0.91
C GLY A 147 1.85 -5.24 0.20
N ASN A 148 2.45 -5.35 1.39
CA ASN A 148 2.07 -4.60 2.60
C ASN A 148 3.18 -3.63 3.04
N ASP A 149 3.96 -3.11 2.08
CA ASP A 149 5.19 -2.34 2.33
C ASP A 149 4.96 -0.82 2.37
N ALA A 150 3.70 -0.36 2.34
CA ALA A 150 3.32 1.05 2.48
C ALA A 150 4.19 1.98 1.60
N LYS A 151 4.82 3.00 2.18
CA LYS A 151 5.77 3.88 1.48
C LYS A 151 7.24 3.54 1.76
N GLN A 152 7.53 2.30 2.16
CA GLN A 152 8.87 1.86 2.61
C GLN A 152 9.82 1.65 1.42
N GLY A 153 10.01 2.66 0.58
CA GLY A 153 10.89 2.56 -0.58
C GLY A 153 11.06 3.87 -1.33
N TYR A 154 12.13 3.94 -2.12
CA TYR A 154 12.51 5.11 -2.91
C TYR A 154 12.62 4.71 -4.37
N ALA A 155 12.13 5.56 -5.28
CA ALA A 155 12.30 5.39 -6.72
C ALA A 155 12.69 6.71 -7.38
N SER A 156 13.63 6.66 -8.32
CA SER A 156 14.19 7.88 -8.91
C SER A 156 14.85 7.64 -10.25
N ASN A 157 14.96 8.71 -11.05
CA ASN A 157 15.95 8.73 -12.12
C ASN A 157 17.35 8.73 -11.50
N LEU A 158 18.24 7.88 -11.99
CA LEU A 158 19.63 7.86 -11.56
C LEU A 158 20.32 9.16 -12.03
N ARG A 159 20.79 9.94 -11.06
CA ARG A 159 21.57 11.17 -11.27
C ARG A 159 22.91 10.98 -10.60
N ILE A 160 24.00 11.05 -11.34
CA ILE A 160 25.35 10.83 -10.79
C ILE A 160 26.13 12.14 -10.77
N ILE A 161 26.67 12.48 -9.60
CA ILE A 161 27.73 13.46 -9.44
C ILE A 161 29.07 12.73 -9.55
N PRO A 162 30.02 13.19 -10.38
CA PRO A 162 31.33 12.57 -10.49
C PRO A 162 32.06 12.50 -9.15
N ASP A 163 32.81 11.42 -8.92
CA ASP A 163 33.57 11.20 -7.68
C ASP A 163 34.47 12.41 -7.33
N THR A 164 35.17 12.95 -8.33
CA THR A 164 36.04 14.12 -8.17
C THR A 164 35.29 15.37 -7.73
N VAL A 165 34.04 15.55 -8.16
CA VAL A 165 33.19 16.66 -7.76
C VAL A 165 32.69 16.46 -6.34
N ALA A 166 32.21 15.27 -6.00
CA ALA A 166 31.76 14.94 -4.65
C ALA A 166 32.90 15.12 -3.63
N ARG A 167 34.08 14.53 -3.89
CA ARG A 167 35.26 14.63 -3.01
C ARG A 167 35.90 16.02 -2.95
N SER A 168 35.51 16.96 -3.82
CA SER A 168 35.92 18.36 -3.71
C SER A 168 35.14 19.13 -2.65
N GLN A 169 33.98 18.61 -2.21
CA GLN A 169 33.15 19.21 -1.16
C GLN A 169 33.67 18.81 0.22
N THR A 170 33.37 19.64 1.23
CA THR A 170 33.73 19.31 2.62
C THR A 170 32.75 18.30 3.23
N PRO A 171 33.16 17.47 4.21
CA PRO A 171 32.24 16.59 4.92
C PRO A 171 31.06 17.33 5.55
N ALA A 172 31.27 18.54 6.07
CA ALA A 172 30.20 19.38 6.61
C ALA A 172 29.16 19.80 5.56
N THR A 173 29.54 19.89 4.29
CA THR A 173 28.63 20.19 3.17
C THR A 173 27.86 18.97 2.73
N LEU A 174 28.50 17.79 2.70
CA LEU A 174 27.89 16.55 2.23
C LEU A 174 27.10 15.80 3.32
N GLY A 175 27.36 16.10 4.59
CA GLY A 175 26.90 15.31 5.73
C GLY A 175 27.72 14.02 5.95
N VAL A 176 28.59 13.64 5.02
CA VAL A 176 29.41 12.42 5.08
C VAL A 176 30.88 12.71 4.72
N ASP A 177 31.79 11.99 5.37
CA ASP A 177 33.23 12.01 5.07
C ASP A 177 33.59 10.89 4.10
N LEU A 178 33.57 11.20 2.80
CA LEU A 178 33.94 10.25 1.75
C LEU A 178 35.39 9.74 1.86
N SER A 179 36.28 10.45 2.57
CA SER A 179 37.67 10.00 2.76
C SER A 179 37.81 8.81 3.72
N SER A 180 36.77 8.55 4.52
CA SER A 180 36.69 7.40 5.43
C SER A 180 36.32 6.09 4.74
N ILE A 181 35.90 6.12 3.46
CA ILE A 181 35.57 4.93 2.68
C ILE A 181 36.85 4.11 2.42
N PRO A 182 36.89 2.80 2.75
CA PRO A 182 38.03 1.95 2.46
C PRO A 182 38.33 1.88 0.96
N ALA A 183 39.62 1.87 0.59
CA ALA A 183 40.06 1.80 -0.80
C ALA A 183 39.65 0.51 -1.55
N SER A 184 39.16 -0.50 -0.82
CA SER A 184 38.59 -1.73 -1.41
C SER A 184 37.20 -1.53 -2.02
N ILE A 185 36.48 -0.47 -1.63
CA ILE A 185 35.14 -0.18 -2.14
C ILE A 185 35.28 0.80 -3.31
N ASP A 186 34.94 0.34 -4.52
CA ASP A 186 35.01 1.19 -5.70
C ASP A 186 33.85 2.19 -5.71
N THR A 187 34.20 3.47 -5.74
CA THR A 187 33.26 4.61 -5.85
C THR A 187 33.66 5.56 -6.98
N THR A 188 34.61 5.14 -7.83
CA THR A 188 35.23 6.01 -8.85
C THR A 188 34.26 6.42 -9.96
N GLY A 189 33.13 5.73 -10.09
CA GLY A 189 32.04 6.07 -11.01
C GLY A 189 31.13 7.21 -10.54
N GLY A 190 31.26 7.66 -9.29
CA GLY A 190 30.52 8.78 -8.70
C GLY A 190 29.39 8.37 -7.74
N PHE A 191 28.57 9.35 -7.34
CA PHE A 191 27.54 9.17 -6.30
C PHE A 191 26.16 9.64 -6.78
N HIS A 192 25.10 8.98 -6.33
CA HIS A 192 23.73 9.41 -6.61
C HIS A 192 23.44 10.75 -5.95
N ASN A 193 22.81 11.67 -6.70
CA ASN A 193 22.28 12.92 -6.16
C ASN A 193 20.77 12.80 -5.90
N PHE A 194 20.39 12.73 -4.63
CA PHE A 194 19.00 12.67 -4.17
C PHE A 194 18.25 13.99 -4.44
N ASP A 195 18.92 15.14 -4.42
CA ASP A 195 18.29 16.45 -4.68
C ASP A 195 18.32 16.81 -6.19
N PRO A 196 17.18 16.80 -6.91
CA PRO A 196 17.16 17.15 -8.33
C PRO A 196 17.49 18.62 -8.63
N ASN A 197 17.38 19.51 -7.64
CA ASN A 197 17.57 20.96 -7.78
C ASN A 197 18.84 21.47 -7.08
N GLY A 198 19.60 20.57 -6.45
CA GLY A 198 20.77 20.91 -5.66
C GLY A 198 21.79 19.78 -5.63
N THR A 199 22.47 19.61 -4.51
CA THR A 199 23.45 18.54 -4.30
C THR A 199 23.24 17.95 -2.92
N SER A 200 22.68 16.75 -2.89
CA SER A 200 22.59 15.91 -1.70
C SER A 200 22.90 14.48 -2.09
N ILE A 201 24.00 13.91 -1.59
CA ILE A 201 24.41 12.53 -1.90
C ILE A 201 24.04 11.53 -0.80
N ALA A 202 23.47 12.03 0.29
CA ALA A 202 23.11 11.23 1.45
C ALA A 202 21.61 11.35 1.74
N GLN A 203 21.01 10.23 2.10
CA GLN A 203 19.67 10.12 2.64
C GLN A 203 19.78 9.78 4.14
N ASP A 204 19.01 10.46 4.98
CA ASP A 204 18.81 10.06 6.37
C ASP A 204 17.94 8.79 6.40
N PHE A 205 18.40 7.78 7.13
CA PHE A 205 17.83 6.45 7.07
C PHE A 205 17.83 5.82 8.46
N VAL A 206 16.65 5.78 9.09
CA VAL A 206 16.43 5.04 10.34
C VAL A 206 15.79 3.71 10.01
N TYR A 207 16.34 2.61 10.51
CA TYR A 207 15.81 1.28 10.26
C TYR A 207 15.65 0.46 11.55
N GLN A 208 14.68 -0.44 11.57
CA GLN A 208 14.54 -1.45 12.63
C GLN A 208 15.40 -2.68 12.38
N ASP A 209 15.81 -3.37 13.46
CA ASP A 209 16.59 -4.61 13.36
C ASP A 209 15.87 -5.68 12.53
N GLY A 210 16.55 -6.21 11.51
CA GLY A 210 16.00 -7.23 10.63
C GLY A 210 15.37 -6.70 9.34
N THR A 211 15.33 -5.38 9.13
CA THR A 211 14.86 -4.78 7.87
C THR A 211 15.66 -5.33 6.69
N ILE A 212 14.98 -5.91 5.70
CA ILE A 212 15.59 -6.35 4.45
C ILE A 212 15.44 -5.25 3.41
N VAL A 213 16.47 -4.96 2.64
CA VAL A 213 16.42 -3.97 1.56
C VAL A 213 16.78 -4.65 0.25
N SER A 214 15.91 -4.51 -0.75
CA SER A 214 16.17 -4.87 -2.14
C SER A 214 16.37 -3.60 -2.94
N PHE A 215 17.59 -3.35 -3.39
CA PHE A 215 17.97 -2.18 -4.18
C PHE A 215 18.35 -2.60 -5.59
N GLN A 216 17.67 -2.03 -6.61
CA GLN A 216 17.87 -2.39 -8.00
C GLN A 216 17.96 -1.17 -8.91
N TRP A 217 18.56 -1.36 -10.09
CA TRP A 217 18.59 -0.38 -11.18
C TRP A 217 18.19 -1.02 -12.51
N ASP A 218 17.88 -0.19 -13.50
CA ASP A 218 17.36 -0.63 -14.78
C ASP A 218 18.45 -1.12 -15.76
N ASP A 219 19.21 -2.13 -15.34
CA ASP A 219 19.90 -3.08 -16.22
C ASP A 219 19.07 -4.38 -16.34
N PRO A 220 19.31 -5.24 -17.35
CA PRO A 220 18.60 -6.52 -17.48
C PRO A 220 19.08 -7.60 -16.51
N PHE A 221 18.14 -8.36 -15.94
CA PHE A 221 18.42 -9.57 -15.13
C PHE A 221 18.72 -10.79 -16.01
N ASP A 222 19.67 -11.61 -15.56
CA ASP A 222 19.82 -13.04 -15.94
C ASP A 222 19.89 -13.34 -17.45
N LEU A 223 20.39 -12.40 -18.26
CA LEU A 223 20.57 -12.60 -19.70
C LEU A 223 21.82 -13.42 -20.03
N ASN A 224 21.80 -14.09 -21.18
CA ASN A 224 22.96 -14.76 -21.76
C ASN A 224 23.11 -14.39 -23.25
N PRO A 225 24.13 -13.60 -23.65
CA PRO A 225 25.17 -13.00 -22.80
C PRO A 225 24.61 -11.96 -21.81
N SER A 226 25.35 -11.68 -20.73
CA SER A 226 24.95 -10.73 -19.67
C SER A 226 24.61 -9.35 -20.23
N GLY A 227 23.55 -8.75 -19.68
CA GLY A 227 23.09 -7.39 -20.00
C GLY A 227 23.61 -6.30 -19.06
N ILE A 228 24.38 -6.65 -18.03
CA ILE A 228 24.81 -5.70 -16.99
C ILE A 228 25.76 -4.65 -17.57
N THR A 229 25.47 -3.38 -17.30
CA THR A 229 26.25 -2.22 -17.77
C THR A 229 26.78 -1.36 -16.63
N THR A 230 26.16 -1.46 -15.46
CA THR A 230 26.36 -0.62 -14.29
C THR A 230 26.41 -1.50 -13.04
N ASP A 231 27.25 -1.12 -12.10
CA ASP A 231 27.39 -1.72 -10.78
C ASP A 231 27.28 -0.59 -9.75
N LEU A 232 26.28 -0.71 -8.87
CA LEU A 232 25.90 0.30 -7.88
C LEU A 232 25.98 -0.30 -6.49
N ASN A 233 26.75 0.36 -5.63
CA ASN A 233 26.90 0.03 -4.23
C ASN A 233 26.01 0.92 -3.37
N ILE A 234 25.62 0.40 -2.20
CA ILE A 234 24.94 1.18 -1.17
C ILE A 234 25.79 1.22 0.10
N LEU A 235 26.16 2.43 0.50
CA LEU A 235 27.09 2.71 1.58
C LEU A 235 26.36 3.35 2.73
N PHE A 236 26.74 3.01 3.95
CA PHE A 236 26.16 3.52 5.18
C PHE A 236 27.21 4.23 6.02
N PHE A 237 26.84 5.39 6.53
CA PHE A 237 27.68 6.27 7.34
C PHE A 237 27.00 6.55 8.68
N ASP A 238 27.82 6.85 9.68
CA ASP A 238 27.39 7.25 11.01
C ASP A 238 26.69 8.61 10.93
N ALA A 239 25.42 8.68 11.36
CA ALA A 239 24.62 9.90 11.22
C ALA A 239 25.16 11.09 12.04
N VAL A 240 25.97 10.83 13.07
CA VAL A 240 26.53 11.88 13.94
C VAL A 240 27.88 12.37 13.40
N THR A 241 28.77 11.45 13.05
CA THR A 241 30.16 11.77 12.68
C THR A 241 30.39 11.85 11.17
N GLY A 242 29.47 11.34 10.36
CA GLY A 242 29.60 11.24 8.91
C GLY A 242 30.62 10.20 8.46
N ASN A 243 31.17 9.36 9.35
CA ASN A 243 32.17 8.36 9.01
C ASN A 243 31.56 7.10 8.42
N PHE A 244 32.26 6.46 7.48
CA PHE A 244 31.86 5.20 6.87
C PHE A 244 31.69 4.09 7.92
N LEU A 245 30.64 3.29 7.76
CA LEU A 245 30.32 2.16 8.62
C LEU A 245 30.44 0.82 7.88
N PHE A 246 29.68 0.65 6.80
CA PHE A 246 29.60 -0.58 6.01
C PHE A 246 28.96 -0.30 4.64
N ALA A 247 28.99 -1.29 3.74
CA ALA A 247 28.33 -1.23 2.44
C ALA A 247 27.68 -2.59 2.11
N ALA A 248 26.73 -2.58 1.18
CA ALA A 248 26.47 -3.71 0.29
C ALA A 248 27.02 -3.34 -1.09
N ASP A 249 27.87 -4.22 -1.61
CA ASP A 249 28.77 -3.95 -2.74
C ASP A 249 29.07 -5.22 -3.56
N ASP A 250 28.02 -6.00 -3.86
CA ASP A 250 28.15 -7.20 -4.70
C ASP A 250 28.63 -6.87 -6.13
N ASP A 251 29.46 -7.74 -6.72
CA ASP A 251 29.88 -7.57 -8.13
C ASP A 251 28.74 -7.98 -9.08
N ASN A 252 27.94 -7.00 -9.49
CA ASN A 252 26.73 -7.28 -10.28
C ASN A 252 27.03 -7.82 -11.69
N PHE A 253 28.24 -7.61 -12.22
CA PHE A 253 28.66 -8.25 -13.48
C PHE A 253 28.92 -9.74 -13.31
N MET A 254 29.24 -10.19 -12.09
CA MET A 254 29.44 -11.60 -11.76
C MET A 254 28.13 -12.29 -11.37
N THR A 255 27.25 -11.60 -10.64
CA THR A 255 25.92 -12.13 -10.28
C THR A 255 24.95 -12.15 -11.46
N ASN A 256 25.20 -11.30 -12.48
CA ASN A 256 24.29 -11.10 -13.62
C ASN A 256 22.94 -10.48 -13.22
N GLN A 257 22.90 -9.77 -12.09
CA GLN A 257 21.71 -9.17 -11.54
C GLN A 257 22.03 -7.76 -11.03
N PRO A 258 21.29 -6.72 -11.46
CA PRO A 258 21.46 -5.35 -10.97
C PRO A 258 20.74 -5.17 -9.64
N LEU A 259 21.28 -5.83 -8.61
CA LEU A 259 20.66 -6.01 -7.31
C LEU A 259 21.71 -5.95 -6.20
N GLU A 260 21.42 -5.16 -5.17
CA GLU A 260 21.96 -5.33 -3.82
C GLU A 260 20.82 -5.78 -2.89
N LEU A 261 20.93 -6.98 -2.32
CA LEU A 261 19.95 -7.54 -1.39
C LEU A 261 20.61 -7.86 -0.04
N PHE A 262 20.22 -7.15 1.01
CA PHE A 262 20.87 -7.28 2.31
C PHE A 262 19.91 -7.06 3.47
N THR A 263 20.29 -7.57 4.64
CA THR A 263 19.56 -7.35 5.89
C THR A 263 20.31 -6.36 6.78
N LEU A 264 19.62 -5.31 7.18
CA LEU A 264 20.12 -4.34 8.13
C LEU A 264 19.96 -4.84 9.57
N ARG A 265 21.04 -4.77 10.34
CA ARG A 265 21.08 -5.16 11.76
C ARG A 265 21.53 -3.98 12.61
N THR A 266 20.82 -3.73 13.70
CA THR A 266 21.17 -2.68 14.66
C THR A 266 22.23 -3.15 15.65
N ARG A 267 22.42 -4.48 15.76
CA ARG A 267 23.18 -5.20 16.81
C ARG A 267 22.53 -5.17 18.20
N GLY A 268 21.39 -4.50 18.35
CA GLY A 268 20.56 -4.53 19.56
C GLY A 268 19.54 -5.67 19.58
N GLY A 269 19.23 -6.25 18.41
CA GLY A 269 18.22 -7.29 18.26
C GLY A 269 16.81 -6.73 18.01
N PRO A 270 15.79 -7.61 17.93
CA PRO A 270 14.41 -7.21 17.63
C PRO A 270 13.88 -6.10 18.55
N GLY A 271 13.14 -5.15 17.97
CA GLY A 271 12.57 -4.00 18.70
C GLY A 271 13.54 -2.83 18.93
N THR A 272 14.73 -2.88 18.35
CA THR A 272 15.68 -1.75 18.35
C THR A 272 15.73 -1.08 16.98
N SER A 273 16.07 0.21 16.95
CA SER A 273 16.27 0.99 15.73
C SER A 273 17.66 1.61 15.68
N ARG A 274 18.13 1.97 14.48
CA ARG A 274 19.38 2.67 14.27
C ARG A 274 19.26 3.69 13.14
N GLU A 275 19.80 4.88 13.39
CA GLU A 275 19.96 5.95 12.42
C GLU A 275 21.32 5.87 11.72
N VAL A 276 21.32 6.01 10.40
CA VAL A 276 22.51 6.07 9.53
C VAL A 276 22.26 7.03 8.37
N LEU A 277 23.33 7.46 7.71
CA LEU A 277 23.25 8.14 6.41
C LEU A 277 23.51 7.11 5.31
N MET A 278 22.58 6.98 4.36
CA MET A 278 22.68 6.10 3.20
C MET A 278 23.20 6.89 1.99
N VAL A 279 24.17 6.34 1.28
CA VAL A 279 24.76 6.90 0.05
C VAL A 279 24.77 5.82 -1.03
N ILE A 280 24.30 6.14 -2.23
CA ILE A 280 24.42 5.24 -3.39
C ILE A 280 25.65 5.66 -4.19
N ALA A 281 26.58 4.72 -4.41
CA ALA A 281 27.78 4.95 -5.20
C ALA A 281 27.77 4.07 -6.46
N ARG A 282 28.43 4.54 -7.52
CA ARG A 282 28.63 3.78 -8.75
C ARG A 282 30.10 3.41 -8.86
N THR A 283 30.39 2.16 -9.22
CA THR A 283 31.76 1.73 -9.50
C THR A 283 32.26 2.35 -10.80
N GLY A 284 33.58 2.32 -11.04
CA GLY A 284 34.15 2.81 -12.30
C GLY A 284 33.97 1.85 -13.48
N ARG A 285 33.32 0.69 -13.25
CA ARG A 285 33.25 -0.42 -14.20
C ARG A 285 32.00 -0.35 -15.08
N GLY A 286 32.19 -0.69 -16.35
CA GLY A 286 31.11 -0.88 -17.30
C GLY A 286 30.86 0.33 -18.20
N SER A 287 29.72 0.32 -18.88
CA SER A 287 29.32 1.39 -19.80
C SER A 287 28.29 2.35 -19.19
N HIS A 288 27.84 2.07 -17.96
CA HIS A 288 27.00 2.93 -17.14
C HIS A 288 25.69 3.36 -17.82
N GLN A 289 24.92 2.41 -18.38
CA GLN A 289 23.71 2.71 -19.14
C GLN A 289 22.43 2.79 -18.29
N ALA A 290 22.51 2.44 -17.00
CA ALA A 290 21.39 2.57 -16.07
C ALA A 290 20.92 4.04 -15.94
N ARG A 291 19.61 4.23 -15.86
CA ARG A 291 18.90 5.51 -15.82
C ARG A 291 17.93 5.62 -14.66
N ARG A 292 17.59 4.51 -14.00
CA ARG A 292 16.62 4.45 -12.90
C ARG A 292 17.16 3.59 -11.77
N ILE A 293 16.75 3.95 -10.57
CA ILE A 293 16.98 3.18 -9.36
C ILE A 293 15.69 3.06 -8.58
N LYS A 294 15.55 1.97 -7.84
CA LYS A 294 14.50 1.77 -6.86
C LYS A 294 15.02 0.90 -5.72
N TYR A 295 14.67 1.20 -4.48
CA TYR A 295 14.72 0.23 -3.40
C TYR A 295 13.36 0.08 -2.73
N VAL A 296 13.13 -1.11 -2.20
CA VAL A 296 12.02 -1.43 -1.28
C VAL A 296 12.64 -2.01 -0.01
N ALA A 297 12.15 -1.56 1.14
CA ALA A 297 12.52 -2.06 2.45
C ALA A 297 11.36 -2.88 3.03
N PHE A 298 11.65 -4.13 3.36
CA PHE A 298 10.73 -5.07 4.00
C PHE A 298 10.99 -5.04 5.50
N GLY A 299 10.15 -4.27 6.19
CA GLY A 299 10.32 -3.84 7.57
C GLY A 299 10.05 -2.35 7.70
N ASP A 300 10.31 -1.79 8.89
CA ASP A 300 10.05 -0.38 9.15
C ASP A 300 11.31 0.45 8.92
N ILE A 301 11.23 1.37 7.96
CA ILE A 301 12.17 2.48 7.82
C ILE A 301 11.46 3.79 8.15
N VAL A 302 12.18 4.69 8.82
CA VAL A 302 11.73 6.05 9.07
C VAL A 302 12.68 6.97 8.35
N ASP A 303 12.12 7.77 7.44
CA ASP A 303 12.87 8.78 6.72
C ASP A 303 12.67 10.15 7.38
N MET A 304 13.79 10.75 7.77
CA MET A 304 13.84 12.09 8.35
C MET A 304 14.17 13.16 7.29
N SER A 305 14.51 12.77 6.06
CA SER A 305 14.87 13.67 4.95
C SER A 305 13.68 14.09 4.08
N GLY A 306 12.54 13.40 4.18
CA GLY A 306 11.34 13.68 3.38
C GLY A 306 11.41 13.18 1.94
N LEU A 307 12.40 12.34 1.63
CA LEU A 307 12.56 11.66 0.34
C LEU A 307 11.52 10.55 0.19
N LEU A 308 11.17 9.84 1.26
CA LEU A 308 10.10 8.86 1.27
C LEU A 308 8.77 9.55 1.48
N ASN A 309 7.86 9.36 0.52
CA ASN A 309 6.54 9.94 0.56
C ASN A 309 5.51 8.94 0.01
N ALA A 310 4.23 9.22 0.28
CA ALA A 310 3.11 8.36 -0.07
C ALA A 310 2.96 8.07 -1.58
N GLN A 311 3.67 8.80 -2.45
CA GLN A 311 3.62 8.59 -3.90
C GLN A 311 4.73 7.67 -4.40
N MET A 312 5.60 7.15 -3.53
CA MET A 312 6.68 6.27 -3.94
C MET A 312 6.14 4.90 -4.38
N PRO A 313 6.42 4.45 -5.61
CA PRO A 313 5.94 3.17 -6.10
C PRO A 313 6.74 2.05 -5.45
N VAL A 314 6.13 1.30 -4.53
CA VAL A 314 6.75 0.14 -3.89
C VAL A 314 6.29 -1.18 -4.50
N THR A 315 5.11 -1.29 -5.11
CA THR A 315 4.69 -2.53 -5.80
C THR A 315 5.65 -2.93 -6.93
N PHE A 316 5.90 -4.23 -7.09
CA PHE A 316 6.89 -4.78 -8.04
C PHE A 316 6.64 -6.27 -8.34
N GLY A 317 7.48 -6.86 -9.19
CA GLY A 317 7.47 -8.31 -9.43
C GLY A 317 6.21 -8.80 -10.14
N HIS A 318 5.83 -10.05 -9.88
CA HIS A 318 4.75 -10.74 -10.57
C HIS A 318 3.34 -10.20 -10.26
N SER A 319 3.10 -9.55 -9.11
CA SER A 319 1.86 -8.79 -8.88
C SER A 319 1.66 -7.67 -9.92
N CYS A 320 2.79 -7.19 -10.47
CA CYS A 320 2.85 -6.20 -11.54
C CYS A 320 2.94 -6.80 -12.95
N ALA A 321 2.84 -8.13 -13.11
CA ALA A 321 2.79 -8.78 -14.43
C ALA A 321 1.65 -8.23 -15.30
N GLN A 322 1.80 -8.29 -16.63
CA GLN A 322 0.84 -7.67 -17.54
C GLN A 322 -0.57 -8.26 -17.38
N GLN A 323 -0.66 -9.56 -17.08
CA GLN A 323 -1.93 -10.28 -16.94
C GLN A 323 -2.33 -10.59 -15.50
N ALA A 324 -1.52 -10.18 -14.51
CA ALA A 324 -1.93 -10.19 -13.11
C ALA A 324 -3.02 -9.14 -12.86
N ASN A 325 -3.90 -9.42 -11.90
CA ASN A 325 -4.60 -8.38 -11.16
C ASN A 325 -3.87 -8.21 -9.82
N GLY A 326 -3.05 -7.18 -9.68
CA GLY A 326 -2.47 -6.82 -8.39
C GLY A 326 -3.58 -6.26 -7.49
N VAL A 327 -3.71 -6.75 -6.26
CA VAL A 327 -4.84 -6.44 -5.39
C VAL A 327 -4.39 -5.71 -4.13
N ALA A 328 -4.82 -4.45 -4.02
CA ALA A 328 -4.69 -3.66 -2.81
C ALA A 328 -5.77 -4.00 -1.77
N ALA A 329 -5.53 -3.62 -0.52
CA ALA A 329 -6.46 -3.84 0.58
C ALA A 329 -7.26 -2.58 0.90
N VAL A 330 -8.52 -2.81 1.27
CA VAL A 330 -9.46 -1.81 1.77
C VAL A 330 -10.13 -2.44 2.98
N VAL A 331 -10.06 -1.75 4.13
CA VAL A 331 -10.69 -2.23 5.35
C VAL A 331 -12.18 -2.39 5.13
N TYR A 332 -12.78 -3.49 5.60
CA TYR A 332 -14.21 -3.73 5.43
C TYR A 332 -15.06 -2.60 6.04
N ASN A 333 -14.57 -2.01 7.15
CA ASN A 333 -15.16 -0.85 7.79
C ASN A 333 -14.17 -0.15 8.74
N THR A 334 -13.99 1.17 8.65
CA THR A 334 -13.11 1.94 9.55
C THR A 334 -13.64 2.06 10.98
N ASP A 335 -14.97 1.95 11.17
CA ASP A 335 -15.60 1.90 12.50
C ASP A 335 -16.68 0.80 12.55
N PRO A 336 -16.31 -0.41 12.98
CA PRO A 336 -17.23 -1.53 13.17
C PRO A 336 -18.39 -1.24 14.14
N ALA A 337 -18.25 -0.30 15.08
CA ALA A 337 -19.30 0.02 16.05
C ALA A 337 -20.35 1.00 15.51
N SER A 338 -20.06 1.77 14.46
CA SER A 338 -20.98 2.79 13.91
C SER A 338 -22.20 2.21 13.21
N GLY A 339 -22.14 0.96 12.76
CA GLY A 339 -23.12 0.34 11.86
C GLY A 339 -23.19 0.97 10.46
N ARG A 340 -22.40 2.02 10.18
CA ARG A 340 -22.21 2.62 8.86
C ARG A 340 -21.00 1.97 8.22
N LEU A 341 -21.14 1.50 6.98
CA LEU A 341 -19.99 0.98 6.22
C LEU A 341 -19.22 2.14 5.62
N ARG A 342 -17.99 2.35 6.10
CA ARG A 342 -17.01 3.28 5.54
C ARG A 342 -15.73 2.51 5.19
N PRO A 343 -15.69 1.83 4.04
CA PRO A 343 -14.45 1.23 3.58
C PRO A 343 -13.46 2.33 3.18
N LEU A 344 -12.20 2.19 3.60
CA LEU A 344 -11.09 3.08 3.25
C LEU A 344 -9.90 2.23 2.80
N TYR A 345 -9.06 2.77 1.91
CA TYR A 345 -7.83 2.08 1.54
C TYR A 345 -6.97 1.81 2.77
N GLU A 346 -6.26 0.70 2.75
CA GLU A 346 -5.30 0.37 3.80
C GLU A 346 -3.96 1.03 3.50
N GLY A 347 -3.48 1.89 4.40
CA GLY A 347 -2.24 2.65 4.21
C GLY A 347 -0.97 1.78 4.12
N PHE A 348 -1.06 0.51 4.53
CA PHE A 348 0.01 -0.46 4.33
C PHE A 348 0.07 -1.02 2.91
N SER A 349 -0.99 -0.90 2.10
CA SER A 349 -1.00 -1.43 0.73
C SER A 349 0.11 -0.79 -0.08
N SER A 350 0.92 -1.61 -0.75
CA SER A 350 2.03 -1.14 -1.58
C SER A 350 1.53 -0.37 -2.82
N PRO A 351 1.71 0.96 -2.91
CA PRO A 351 1.33 1.75 -4.08
C PRO A 351 2.19 1.45 -5.30
N GLY A 352 1.64 1.72 -6.48
CA GLY A 352 2.43 1.83 -7.72
C GLY A 352 2.48 3.25 -8.27
N PRO A 353 2.58 3.43 -9.60
CA PRO A 353 2.57 2.41 -10.65
C PRO A 353 3.89 1.63 -10.77
N ALA A 354 3.87 0.53 -11.52
CA ALA A 354 5.10 -0.18 -11.92
C ALA A 354 5.64 0.35 -13.25
N ILE A 355 6.96 0.44 -13.39
CA ILE A 355 7.65 0.88 -14.61
C ILE A 355 8.50 -0.25 -15.15
N ILE A 356 8.12 -0.78 -16.32
CA ILE A 356 8.85 -1.84 -17.01
C ILE A 356 9.69 -1.22 -18.13
N VAL A 357 10.99 -1.50 -18.08
CA VAL A 357 12.01 -0.89 -18.93
C VAL A 357 12.53 -1.89 -19.95
N PHE A 358 12.45 -3.19 -19.69
CA PHE A 358 12.89 -4.23 -20.63
C PHE A 358 11.77 -5.18 -20.99
N ASP A 359 11.78 -5.65 -22.24
CA ASP A 359 10.96 -6.77 -22.65
C ASP A 359 11.55 -8.11 -22.18
N LYS A 360 10.86 -9.21 -22.49
CA LYS A 360 11.28 -10.57 -22.10
C LYS A 360 12.63 -11.03 -22.66
N ASN A 361 13.12 -10.40 -23.72
CA ASN A 361 14.41 -10.70 -24.35
C ASN A 361 15.53 -9.84 -23.76
N GLY A 362 15.21 -8.88 -22.89
CA GLY A 362 16.16 -7.91 -22.36
C GLY A 362 16.34 -6.69 -23.23
N ASP A 363 15.50 -6.51 -24.26
CA ASP A 363 15.56 -5.32 -25.10
C ASP A 363 14.89 -4.14 -24.37
N ARG A 364 15.59 -3.01 -24.32
CA ARG A 364 15.07 -1.80 -23.66
C ARG A 364 13.87 -1.25 -24.44
N LEU A 365 12.77 -1.03 -23.73
CA LEU A 365 11.55 -0.38 -24.21
C LEU A 365 11.76 1.14 -24.28
N ASP A 366 11.39 1.73 -25.42
CA ASP A 366 11.35 3.18 -25.60
C ASP A 366 10.03 3.60 -26.28
N PRO A 367 9.09 4.24 -25.53
CA PRO A 367 9.18 4.58 -24.11
C PRO A 367 9.06 3.36 -23.18
N PRO A 368 9.49 3.45 -21.90
CA PRO A 368 9.19 2.45 -20.88
C PRO A 368 7.68 2.21 -20.74
N GLN A 369 7.30 0.98 -20.43
CA GLN A 369 5.91 0.63 -20.18
C GLN A 369 5.51 1.00 -18.76
N LEU A 370 4.54 1.91 -18.62
CA LEU A 370 3.88 2.21 -17.36
C LEU A 370 2.73 1.22 -17.14
N ARG A 371 2.77 0.45 -16.05
CA ARG A 371 1.70 -0.45 -15.64
C ARG A 371 0.95 0.14 -14.45
N LYS A 372 -0.35 0.34 -14.64
CA LYS A 372 -1.29 0.81 -13.61
C LYS A 372 -1.54 -0.33 -12.61
N LYS A 373 -0.70 -0.38 -11.57
CA LYS A 373 -0.62 -1.43 -10.56
C LYS A 373 -0.62 -0.78 -9.17
N PRO A 374 -1.30 -1.32 -8.15
CA PRO A 374 -2.25 -2.43 -8.22
C PRO A 374 -3.41 -2.16 -9.19
N ASP A 375 -4.05 -3.22 -9.68
CA ASP A 375 -5.13 -3.12 -10.66
C ASP A 375 -6.46 -2.73 -10.01
N ILE A 376 -6.72 -3.26 -8.83
CA ILE A 376 -7.98 -3.15 -8.10
C ILE A 376 -7.68 -3.21 -6.61
N ALA A 377 -8.67 -2.84 -5.79
CA ALA A 377 -8.67 -3.17 -4.38
C ALA A 377 -9.82 -4.12 -4.04
N ALA A 378 -9.69 -4.81 -2.92
CA ALA A 378 -10.74 -5.64 -2.36
C ALA A 378 -10.68 -5.63 -0.84
N VAL A 379 -11.73 -6.16 -0.23
CA VAL A 379 -11.93 -6.12 1.21
C VAL A 379 -10.95 -7.04 1.93
N ASP A 380 -10.31 -6.53 2.98
CA ASP A 380 -9.57 -7.30 3.97
C ASP A 380 -10.18 -7.15 5.38
N GLY A 381 -9.49 -7.65 6.41
CA GLY A 381 -9.98 -7.62 7.79
C GLY A 381 -11.18 -8.54 8.03
N VAL A 382 -11.37 -9.54 7.17
CA VAL A 382 -12.51 -10.46 7.22
C VAL A 382 -12.28 -11.63 8.17
N ASN A 383 -13.36 -12.18 8.70
CA ASN A 383 -13.26 -13.23 9.72
C ASN A 383 -12.77 -14.56 9.16
N THR A 384 -11.94 -15.24 9.95
CA THR A 384 -11.54 -16.63 9.80
C THR A 384 -11.62 -17.33 11.17
N THR A 385 -11.59 -18.66 11.16
CA THR A 385 -11.69 -19.46 12.39
C THR A 385 -10.40 -19.51 13.19
N PHE A 386 -9.24 -19.35 12.54
CA PHE A 386 -7.93 -19.62 13.15
C PHE A 386 -6.81 -18.64 12.80
N PHE A 387 -6.94 -17.87 11.71
CA PHE A 387 -5.87 -17.03 11.16
C PHE A 387 -6.18 -15.52 11.30
N PRO A 388 -5.19 -14.67 11.61
CA PRO A 388 -3.83 -15.01 12.01
C PRO A 388 -3.78 -15.64 13.41
N ASP A 389 -2.65 -16.28 13.75
CA ASP A 389 -2.47 -16.78 15.11
C ASP A 389 -2.18 -15.65 16.11
N GLY A 390 -2.59 -15.84 17.37
CA GLY A 390 -2.27 -14.93 18.47
C GLY A 390 -3.46 -14.32 19.22
N PRO A 391 -3.23 -13.85 20.46
CA PRO A 391 -4.24 -13.14 21.23
C PRO A 391 -4.39 -11.72 20.68
N ARG A 392 -5.63 -11.28 20.40
CA ARG A 392 -6.02 -9.92 19.94
C ARG A 392 -6.19 -9.72 18.41
N ASN A 393 -6.58 -10.75 17.69
CA ASN A 393 -6.90 -10.63 16.26
C ASN A 393 -8.41 -10.38 16.01
N ASP A 394 -9.16 -9.90 17.01
CA ASP A 394 -10.56 -9.47 16.87
C ASP A 394 -10.56 -7.93 16.81
N TYR A 395 -10.73 -7.38 15.62
CA TYR A 395 -10.69 -5.94 15.33
C TYR A 395 -11.88 -5.23 15.97
N GLU A 396 -13.05 -5.85 15.91
CA GLU A 396 -14.29 -5.40 16.52
C GLU A 396 -14.16 -5.25 18.05
N ALA A 397 -13.31 -6.07 18.69
CA ALA A 397 -13.00 -5.96 20.11
C ALA A 397 -12.34 -4.61 20.47
N ILE A 398 -11.55 -4.02 19.56
CA ILE A 398 -10.93 -2.70 19.75
C ILE A 398 -12.02 -1.62 19.89
N PHE A 399 -13.11 -1.79 19.14
CA PHE A 399 -14.30 -0.95 19.16
C PHE A 399 -15.33 -1.36 20.21
N GLY A 400 -15.03 -2.37 21.03
CA GLY A 400 -15.89 -2.83 22.11
C GLY A 400 -17.12 -3.62 21.65
N VAL A 401 -17.09 -4.14 20.42
CA VAL A 401 -18.17 -4.95 19.82
C VAL A 401 -17.67 -6.31 19.32
N PRO A 402 -16.88 -7.06 20.12
CA PRO A 402 -16.23 -8.29 19.68
C PRO A 402 -17.24 -9.33 19.20
N ASP A 403 -16.91 -10.04 18.12
CA ASP A 403 -17.67 -11.19 17.65
C ASP A 403 -16.98 -12.54 17.97
N GLY A 404 -15.74 -12.47 18.49
CA GLY A 404 -14.97 -13.63 18.93
C GLY A 404 -14.27 -14.39 17.81
N LEU A 405 -14.30 -13.87 16.58
CA LEU A 405 -13.58 -14.40 15.44
C LEU A 405 -12.27 -13.64 15.22
N ARG A 406 -11.41 -14.20 14.36
CA ARG A 406 -10.13 -13.57 14.01
C ARG A 406 -10.26 -12.88 12.67
N ASN A 407 -9.83 -11.64 12.56
CA ASN A 407 -9.82 -10.89 11.31
C ASN A 407 -8.48 -11.08 10.57
N PHE A 408 -8.56 -11.50 9.32
CA PHE A 408 -7.43 -11.60 8.41
C PHE A 408 -7.28 -10.30 7.61
N PHE A 409 -6.37 -9.44 8.06
CA PHE A 409 -5.94 -8.22 7.37
C PHE A 409 -4.79 -8.45 6.39
N GLY A 410 -4.66 -7.55 5.41
CA GLY A 410 -3.57 -7.53 4.46
C GLY A 410 -4.02 -7.73 3.01
N THR A 411 -3.13 -7.39 2.08
CA THR A 411 -3.37 -7.61 0.65
C THR A 411 -3.57 -9.09 0.29
N SER A 412 -3.07 -10.04 1.10
CA SER A 412 -3.34 -11.48 1.00
C SER A 412 -4.84 -11.80 1.09
N ALA A 413 -5.52 -11.21 2.08
CA ALA A 413 -6.95 -11.37 2.31
C ALA A 413 -7.77 -10.69 1.20
N ALA A 414 -7.37 -9.47 0.80
CA ALA A 414 -7.99 -8.75 -0.30
C ALA A 414 -7.90 -9.51 -1.62
N ALA A 415 -6.72 -10.04 -1.97
CA ALA A 415 -6.51 -10.85 -3.18
C ALA A 415 -7.43 -12.08 -3.19
N SER A 416 -7.56 -12.76 -2.04
CA SER A 416 -8.46 -13.90 -1.86
C SER A 416 -9.92 -13.53 -2.07
N HIS A 417 -10.34 -12.37 -1.53
CA HIS A 417 -11.70 -11.85 -1.72
C HIS A 417 -11.98 -11.57 -3.20
N ALA A 418 -11.05 -10.91 -3.90
CA ALA A 418 -11.14 -10.64 -5.33
C ALA A 418 -11.23 -11.91 -6.18
N ALA A 419 -10.43 -12.93 -5.84
CA ALA A 419 -10.45 -14.23 -6.51
C ALA A 419 -11.81 -14.94 -6.35
N GLY A 420 -12.42 -14.86 -5.16
CA GLY A 420 -13.78 -15.34 -4.91
C GLY A 420 -14.82 -14.66 -5.80
N VAL A 421 -14.78 -13.31 -5.89
CA VAL A 421 -15.70 -12.55 -6.75
C VAL A 421 -15.48 -12.89 -8.23
N ALA A 422 -14.23 -13.05 -8.67
CA ALA A 422 -13.90 -13.46 -10.03
C ALA A 422 -14.50 -14.82 -10.39
N ALA A 423 -14.50 -15.78 -9.47
CA ALA A 423 -15.14 -17.07 -9.68
C ALA A 423 -16.66 -16.94 -9.89
N LEU A 424 -17.34 -16.03 -9.17
CA LEU A 424 -18.76 -15.75 -9.38
C LEU A 424 -19.04 -15.09 -10.75
N VAL A 425 -18.17 -14.19 -11.19
CA VAL A 425 -18.22 -13.59 -12.55
C VAL A 425 -18.09 -14.67 -13.62
N ILE A 426 -17.09 -15.55 -13.53
CA ILE A 426 -16.89 -16.64 -14.49
C ILE A 426 -18.09 -17.61 -14.47
N GLN A 427 -18.60 -17.95 -13.28
CA GLN A 427 -19.79 -18.80 -13.15
C GLN A 427 -20.99 -18.18 -13.89
N LYS A 428 -21.25 -16.89 -13.68
CA LYS A 428 -22.37 -16.19 -14.32
C LYS A 428 -22.23 -16.13 -15.84
N ALA A 429 -21.00 -15.99 -16.34
CA ALA A 429 -20.70 -15.95 -17.76
C ALA A 429 -20.88 -17.30 -18.48
N GLY A 430 -21.10 -18.40 -17.76
CA GLY A 430 -21.29 -19.74 -18.33
C GLY A 430 -20.30 -20.80 -17.83
N GLY A 431 -19.38 -20.42 -16.93
CA GLY A 431 -18.42 -21.32 -16.32
C GLY A 431 -17.05 -21.32 -17.01
N SER A 432 -16.32 -22.42 -16.83
CA SER A 432 -14.91 -22.55 -17.23
C SER A 432 -14.67 -22.22 -18.69
N GLY A 433 -13.77 -21.28 -18.95
CA GLY A 433 -13.43 -20.83 -20.30
C GLY A 433 -14.52 -20.04 -21.05
N ALA A 434 -15.68 -19.76 -20.43
CA ALA A 434 -16.77 -19.02 -21.08
C ALA A 434 -16.47 -17.51 -21.23
N ILE A 435 -15.54 -16.99 -20.43
CA ILE A 435 -15.11 -15.59 -20.44
C ILE A 435 -13.59 -15.54 -20.33
N SER A 436 -12.96 -14.59 -21.06
CA SER A 436 -11.51 -14.44 -21.00
C SER A 436 -11.05 -13.80 -19.69
N PRO A 437 -9.85 -14.15 -19.18
CA PRO A 437 -9.26 -13.51 -18.00
C PRO A 437 -9.22 -11.98 -18.10
N TRP A 438 -8.84 -11.46 -19.26
CA TRP A 438 -8.85 -10.02 -19.53
C TRP A 438 -10.23 -9.40 -19.32
N ARG A 439 -11.31 -10.04 -19.80
CA ARG A 439 -12.67 -9.51 -19.64
C ARG A 439 -13.12 -9.57 -18.18
N VAL A 440 -12.73 -10.60 -17.42
CA VAL A 440 -12.97 -10.66 -15.96
C VAL A 440 -12.30 -9.45 -15.27
N SER A 441 -11.02 -9.18 -15.57
CA SER A 441 -10.30 -8.01 -15.04
C SER A 441 -11.02 -6.70 -15.35
N GLN A 442 -11.49 -6.50 -16.59
CA GLN A 442 -12.24 -5.29 -16.95
C GLN A 442 -13.56 -5.17 -16.19
N ILE A 443 -14.32 -6.26 -16.04
CA ILE A 443 -15.57 -6.25 -15.28
C ILE A 443 -15.34 -5.85 -13.82
N LEU A 444 -14.27 -6.34 -13.20
CA LEU A 444 -13.92 -6.00 -11.82
C LEU A 444 -13.48 -4.52 -11.69
N LYS A 445 -12.67 -4.02 -12.61
CA LYS A 445 -12.29 -2.59 -12.66
C LYS A 445 -13.49 -1.68 -12.86
N ASP A 446 -14.37 -2.04 -13.79
CA ASP A 446 -15.59 -1.27 -14.11
C ASP A 446 -16.64 -1.34 -12.99
N SER A 447 -16.57 -2.37 -12.13
CA SER A 447 -17.55 -2.54 -11.05
C SER A 447 -17.36 -1.56 -9.91
N ALA A 448 -16.12 -1.10 -9.67
CA ALA A 448 -15.81 -0.19 -8.57
C ALA A 448 -16.65 1.10 -8.63
N PRO A 449 -17.19 1.59 -7.50
CA PRO A 449 -17.88 2.87 -7.44
C PRO A 449 -16.88 4.04 -7.57
N PRO A 450 -17.36 5.27 -7.84
CA PRO A 450 -16.54 6.47 -7.65
C PRO A 450 -16.05 6.54 -6.19
N ARG A 451 -14.81 6.95 -6.00
CA ARG A 451 -14.14 7.01 -4.71
C ARG A 451 -13.19 8.19 -4.67
N ASP A 452 -12.62 8.41 -3.51
CA ASP A 452 -11.63 9.45 -3.29
C ASP A 452 -10.47 9.39 -4.29
N THR A 453 -10.13 10.55 -4.85
CA THR A 453 -9.04 10.71 -5.82
C THR A 453 -8.03 11.76 -5.41
N ASP A 454 -8.30 12.50 -4.33
CA ASP A 454 -7.39 13.44 -3.68
C ASP A 454 -6.97 12.87 -2.32
N LEU A 455 -6.42 11.66 -2.35
CA LEU A 455 -5.95 10.95 -1.16
C LEU A 455 -5.14 11.86 -0.22
N PHE A 456 -5.39 11.69 1.07
CA PHE A 456 -4.79 12.45 2.15
C PHE A 456 -5.23 13.92 2.21
N TYR A 457 -6.32 14.28 1.56
CA TYR A 457 -6.80 15.66 1.49
C TYR A 457 -8.33 15.76 1.53
N SER A 458 -8.82 16.75 2.25
CA SER A 458 -10.24 17.11 2.24
C SER A 458 -10.39 18.62 2.45
N GLU A 459 -11.36 19.25 1.78
CA GLU A 459 -11.56 20.70 1.86
C GLU A 459 -13.00 21.08 2.14
N ALA A 460 -13.17 22.07 3.02
CA ALA A 460 -14.42 22.76 3.25
C ALA A 460 -14.29 24.24 2.89
N VAL A 461 -15.19 24.72 2.02
CA VAL A 461 -15.31 26.14 1.68
C VAL A 461 -16.62 26.68 2.24
N ALA A 462 -16.52 27.64 3.16
CA ALA A 462 -17.64 28.40 3.68
C ALA A 462 -17.61 29.81 3.08
N ALA A 463 -18.56 30.12 2.19
CA ALA A 463 -18.54 31.36 1.43
C ALA A 463 -19.91 32.03 1.32
N ASN A 464 -19.89 33.35 1.20
CA ASN A 464 -20.99 34.16 0.68
C ASN A 464 -20.48 34.99 -0.52
N ARG A 465 -21.20 36.06 -0.90
CA ARG A 465 -20.78 36.93 -2.01
C ARG A 465 -19.52 37.76 -1.70
N ASP A 466 -19.30 38.07 -0.43
CA ASP A 466 -18.36 39.09 0.03
C ASP A 466 -17.10 38.48 0.66
N ALA A 467 -17.16 37.23 1.11
CA ALA A 467 -16.09 36.57 1.83
C ALA A 467 -16.13 35.04 1.65
N ASP A 468 -14.95 34.44 1.73
CA ASP A 468 -14.75 33.00 1.79
C ASP A 468 -13.77 32.63 2.92
N VAL A 469 -14.10 31.55 3.61
CA VAL A 469 -13.23 30.86 4.56
C VAL A 469 -13.02 29.46 4.01
N THR A 470 -11.78 29.15 3.68
CA THR A 470 -11.41 27.81 3.22
C THR A 470 -10.64 27.11 4.34
N VAL A 471 -11.10 25.91 4.69
CA VAL A 471 -10.40 25.03 5.63
C VAL A 471 -10.05 23.76 4.89
N SER A 472 -8.76 23.54 4.67
CA SER A 472 -8.26 22.28 4.11
C SER A 472 -7.67 21.42 5.21
N ALA A 473 -7.77 20.11 5.07
CA ALA A 473 -7.11 19.11 5.89
C ALA A 473 -6.12 18.31 5.04
N THR A 474 -4.96 18.00 5.62
CA THR A 474 -3.93 17.16 4.99
C THR A 474 -3.37 16.19 6.00
N GLY A 475 -3.45 14.88 5.72
CA GLY A 475 -2.87 13.86 6.57
C GLY A 475 -3.00 12.46 5.98
N GLU A 476 -2.02 11.63 6.32
CA GLU A 476 -1.92 10.22 5.93
C GLU A 476 -1.91 9.35 7.19
N ASP A 477 -2.42 8.12 7.11
CA ASP A 477 -2.43 7.15 8.24
C ASP A 477 -1.03 6.66 8.67
N LEU A 478 0.02 7.12 7.99
CA LEU A 478 1.41 6.72 8.21
C LEU A 478 2.20 7.69 9.10
N LYS A 479 1.59 8.80 9.52
CA LYS A 479 2.15 9.69 10.54
C LYS A 479 1.17 9.73 11.71
N GLY A 480 1.67 9.92 12.93
CA GLY A 480 0.85 10.32 14.06
C GLY A 480 0.25 11.71 13.80
N ALA A 481 -0.63 11.87 12.82
CA ALA A 481 -1.20 13.14 12.41
C ALA A 481 -2.09 13.76 13.50
N GLY A 482 -2.49 12.96 14.49
CA GLY A 482 -2.99 13.45 15.78
C GLY A 482 -2.05 14.43 16.50
N VAL A 483 -0.75 14.44 16.18
CA VAL A 483 0.26 15.41 16.67
C VAL A 483 0.76 16.39 15.61
N SER A 484 0.20 16.39 14.39
CA SER A 484 0.62 17.33 13.34
C SER A 484 0.01 18.71 13.56
N ASP A 485 0.84 19.71 13.87
CA ASP A 485 0.42 21.11 14.05
C ASP A 485 -0.04 21.78 12.75
N SER A 486 0.00 21.07 11.61
CA SER A 486 -0.42 21.57 10.31
C SER A 486 -1.44 20.68 9.61
N PHE A 487 -2.19 19.87 10.36
CA PHE A 487 -3.25 19.05 9.77
C PHE A 487 -4.33 19.92 9.11
N PHE A 488 -4.84 20.94 9.80
CA PHE A 488 -5.79 21.89 9.22
C PHE A 488 -5.07 23.17 8.77
N THR A 489 -5.46 23.70 7.61
CA THR A 489 -5.07 25.03 7.13
C THR A 489 -6.33 25.86 6.91
N VAL A 490 -6.43 26.99 7.60
CA VAL A 490 -7.50 27.97 7.48
C VAL A 490 -6.99 29.15 6.66
N THR A 491 -7.72 29.54 5.62
CA THR A 491 -7.50 30.79 4.88
C THR A 491 -8.77 31.62 4.88
N PHE A 492 -8.61 32.95 4.95
CA PHE A 492 -9.74 33.87 4.95
C PHE A 492 -9.53 34.94 3.89
N ARG A 493 -10.56 35.16 3.07
CA ARG A 493 -10.62 36.25 2.10
C ARG A 493 -11.92 36.99 2.26
N SER A 494 -11.84 38.30 2.14
CA SER A 494 -12.99 39.20 2.14
C SER A 494 -12.74 40.36 1.19
N LEU A 495 -13.79 40.75 0.47
CA LEU A 495 -13.89 41.94 -0.36
C LEU A 495 -14.29 43.18 0.48
N MET A 496 -14.70 42.98 1.73
CA MET A 496 -15.18 44.04 2.62
C MET A 496 -14.03 44.65 3.44
N PRO A 497 -13.82 45.98 3.36
CA PRO A 497 -12.78 46.65 4.14
C PRO A 497 -12.98 46.45 5.65
N GLY A 498 -11.97 45.91 6.34
CA GLY A 498 -11.97 45.77 7.79
C GLY A 498 -12.79 44.60 8.35
N GLN A 499 -13.40 43.78 7.50
CA GLN A 499 -14.05 42.54 7.94
C GLN A 499 -12.98 41.52 8.40
N THR A 500 -13.27 40.81 9.48
CA THR A 500 -12.36 39.82 10.07
C THR A 500 -13.09 38.52 10.35
N LEU A 501 -12.38 37.40 10.26
CA LEU A 501 -12.86 36.11 10.79
C LEU A 501 -12.70 36.10 12.32
N GLN A 502 -13.83 36.06 13.05
CA GLN A 502 -13.83 36.07 14.52
C GLN A 502 -13.73 34.68 15.12
N SER A 503 -14.42 33.70 14.56
CA SER A 503 -14.36 32.32 15.03
C SER A 503 -14.54 31.30 13.92
N LEU A 504 -14.06 30.09 14.17
CA LEU A 504 -14.26 28.91 13.34
C LEU A 504 -14.60 27.73 14.25
N THR A 505 -15.73 27.08 14.01
CA THR A 505 -16.07 25.79 14.58
C THR A 505 -15.86 24.71 13.53
N VAL A 506 -15.15 23.64 13.89
CA VAL A 506 -15.11 22.40 13.11
C VAL A 506 -15.97 21.37 13.85
N ASP A 507 -16.93 20.79 13.14
CA ASP A 507 -17.93 19.84 13.64
C ASP A 507 -17.79 18.49 12.93
N LEU A 508 -17.26 17.50 13.64
CA LEU A 508 -17.06 16.13 13.18
C LEU A 508 -18.31 15.25 13.29
N THR A 509 -19.48 15.77 13.69
CA THR A 509 -20.69 14.94 13.87
C THR A 509 -21.13 14.19 12.59
N GLY A 510 -20.75 14.68 11.40
CA GLY A 510 -20.99 14.00 10.12
C GLY A 510 -20.03 12.85 9.81
N THR A 511 -18.95 12.73 10.60
CA THR A 511 -17.96 11.67 10.54
C THR A 511 -18.16 10.72 11.74
N ASP A 512 -17.27 9.75 11.91
CA ASP A 512 -17.27 8.86 13.08
C ASP A 512 -16.12 9.23 14.05
N LEU A 513 -15.55 10.43 13.89
CA LEU A 513 -14.42 10.94 14.67
C LEU A 513 -14.88 11.92 15.75
N VAL A 514 -14.10 11.99 16.84
CA VAL A 514 -14.17 13.06 17.84
C VAL A 514 -12.80 13.66 18.07
N PHE A 515 -12.75 14.91 18.52
CA PHE A 515 -11.52 15.54 18.96
C PHE A 515 -11.20 15.20 20.43
N ASP A 516 -9.92 14.99 20.74
CA ASP A 516 -9.40 14.74 22.09
C ASP A 516 -8.39 15.82 22.51
N PRO A 517 -8.73 16.72 23.43
CA PRO A 517 -7.82 17.77 23.86
C PRO A 517 -6.76 17.29 24.87
N GLY A 518 -6.88 16.07 25.40
CA GLY A 518 -6.01 15.58 26.47
C GLY A 518 -4.64 15.11 25.99
N SER A 519 -4.58 14.52 24.79
CA SER A 519 -3.37 13.93 24.21
C SER A 519 -2.59 14.92 23.32
N HIS A 520 -3.27 15.69 22.49
CA HIS A 520 -2.73 16.82 21.72
C HIS A 520 -3.81 17.90 21.57
N PRO A 521 -3.84 18.92 22.44
CA PRO A 521 -4.81 20.02 22.31
C PRO A 521 -4.55 20.81 21.03
N VAL A 522 -5.35 21.84 20.76
CA VAL A 522 -5.12 22.69 19.59
C VAL A 522 -3.74 23.33 19.66
N HIS A 523 -2.88 22.99 18.69
CA HIS A 523 -1.54 23.53 18.52
C HIS A 523 -1.45 24.27 17.19
N VAL A 524 -0.94 25.51 17.22
CA VAL A 524 -0.74 26.31 16.02
C VAL A 524 0.60 25.95 15.39
N GLY A 525 0.58 25.56 14.12
CA GLY A 525 1.81 25.32 13.35
C GLY A 525 2.40 26.63 12.83
N SER A 526 1.78 27.19 11.79
CA SER A 526 2.23 28.41 11.13
C SER A 526 1.10 29.44 11.02
N SER A 527 1.45 30.73 10.99
CA SER A 527 0.48 31.82 10.84
C SER A 527 1.07 32.96 10.04
N THR A 528 0.23 33.60 9.22
CA THR A 528 0.58 34.83 8.49
C THR A 528 -0.07 36.08 9.10
N GLY A 529 -0.42 36.03 10.39
CA GLY A 529 -0.92 37.18 11.14
C GLY A 529 -1.96 36.88 12.23
N PRO A 530 -2.96 35.99 12.03
CA PRO A 530 -3.94 35.71 13.07
C PRO A 530 -3.31 34.97 14.25
N THR A 531 -3.94 35.14 15.42
CA THR A 531 -3.66 34.33 16.61
C THR A 531 -4.94 33.71 17.14
N ILE A 532 -4.86 32.50 17.69
CA ILE A 532 -5.97 31.87 18.40
C ILE A 532 -6.03 32.48 19.81
N SER A 533 -7.11 33.21 20.13
CA SER A 533 -7.30 33.82 21.44
C SER A 533 -7.98 32.91 22.46
N SER A 534 -8.77 31.94 21.99
CA SER A 534 -9.35 30.91 22.85
C SER A 534 -9.78 29.68 22.04
N VAL A 535 -9.78 28.52 22.70
CA VAL A 535 -10.23 27.24 22.17
C VAL A 535 -11.33 26.71 23.09
N GLN A 536 -12.51 26.40 22.53
CA GLN A 536 -13.59 25.73 23.25
C GLN A 536 -13.62 24.26 22.85
N GLN A 537 -12.93 23.45 23.67
CA GLN A 537 -12.92 21.99 23.60
C GLN A 537 -12.33 21.48 24.92
N HIS A 538 -13.19 21.23 25.91
CA HIS A 538 -12.74 20.91 27.29
C HIS A 538 -12.75 19.41 27.61
N ALA A 539 -13.27 18.59 26.71
CA ALA A 539 -13.36 17.14 26.81
C ALA A 539 -13.43 16.54 25.40
N LEU A 540 -13.51 15.20 25.31
CA LEU A 540 -13.87 14.51 24.08
C LEU A 540 -15.17 15.09 23.51
N SER A 541 -15.10 15.58 22.28
CA SER A 541 -16.17 16.34 21.65
C SER A 541 -16.06 16.23 20.13
N PRO A 542 -17.18 16.09 19.40
CA PRO A 542 -17.15 16.22 17.94
C PRO A 542 -16.88 17.66 17.50
N LEU A 543 -16.95 18.64 18.41
CA LEU A 543 -16.78 20.05 18.11
C LEU A 543 -15.49 20.60 18.71
N VAL A 544 -14.77 21.39 17.91
CA VAL A 544 -13.73 22.32 18.37
C VAL A 544 -14.06 23.71 17.84
N THR A 545 -14.07 24.72 18.72
CA THR A 545 -14.29 26.12 18.30
C THR A 545 -13.07 26.98 18.63
N LEU A 546 -12.53 27.62 17.60
CA LEU A 546 -11.41 28.54 17.67
C LEU A 546 -11.94 29.96 17.61
N THR A 547 -11.51 30.82 18.52
CA THR A 547 -11.73 32.28 18.43
C THR A 547 -10.41 32.93 18.05
N PHE A 548 -10.45 33.84 17.08
CA PHE A 548 -9.27 34.49 16.54
C PHE A 548 -9.17 35.95 16.95
N ARG A 549 -7.93 36.45 16.97
CA ARG A 549 -7.62 37.86 17.02
C ARG A 549 -6.84 38.24 15.76
N GLY A 550 -7.35 39.25 15.05
CA GLY A 550 -6.65 39.88 13.93
C GLY A 550 -6.65 39.09 12.62
N PHE A 551 -7.57 38.14 12.42
CA PHE A 551 -7.68 37.36 11.19
C PHE A 551 -8.34 38.19 10.08
N THR A 552 -7.51 38.84 9.28
CA THR A 552 -7.88 39.73 8.18
C THR A 552 -7.73 39.05 6.82
N SER A 553 -8.35 39.63 5.78
CA SER A 553 -8.34 39.11 4.41
C SER A 553 -6.92 38.88 3.89
N GLY A 554 -6.68 37.71 3.29
CA GLY A 554 -5.39 37.30 2.73
C GLY A 554 -4.46 36.57 3.72
N GLN A 555 -4.86 36.44 4.98
CA GLN A 555 -4.11 35.68 5.97
C GLN A 555 -4.50 34.20 5.98
N ALA A 556 -3.66 33.42 6.65
CA ALA A 556 -3.76 31.98 6.84
C ALA A 556 -3.22 31.55 8.20
N LEU A 557 -3.71 30.43 8.71
CA LEU A 557 -3.31 29.79 9.96
C LEU A 557 -3.34 28.27 9.77
N THR A 558 -2.28 27.57 10.19
CA THR A 558 -2.30 26.10 10.31
C THR A 558 -2.40 25.69 11.76
N PHE A 559 -3.15 24.62 12.03
CA PHE A 559 -3.27 24.04 13.36
C PHE A 559 -3.47 22.53 13.33
N GLY A 560 -3.09 21.89 14.43
CA GLY A 560 -3.32 20.48 14.73
C GLY A 560 -4.19 20.32 15.97
N VAL A 561 -4.91 19.20 16.05
CA VAL A 561 -5.63 18.76 17.25
C VAL A 561 -5.84 17.24 17.13
N ASN A 562 -5.65 16.52 18.24
CA ASN A 562 -5.87 15.07 18.21
C ASN A 562 -7.34 14.75 17.93
N ARG A 563 -7.55 13.71 17.13
CA ARG A 563 -8.87 13.19 16.79
C ARG A 563 -8.78 11.70 16.52
N GLY A 564 -9.86 10.98 16.72
CA GLY A 564 -9.90 9.55 16.49
C GLY A 564 -11.31 8.98 16.68
N PHE A 565 -11.44 7.69 16.38
CA PHE A 565 -12.68 6.96 16.60
C PHE A 565 -12.95 6.74 18.08
N VAL A 566 -14.22 6.52 18.43
CA VAL A 566 -14.66 6.23 19.78
C VAL A 566 -15.29 4.85 19.81
N ASN A 567 -14.84 4.00 20.71
CA ASN A 567 -15.44 2.68 20.88
C ASN A 567 -16.84 2.77 21.50
N ALA A 568 -17.56 1.64 21.54
CA ALA A 568 -18.90 1.54 22.10
C ALA A 568 -19.02 1.99 23.58
N ASN A 569 -17.91 2.13 24.30
CA ASN A 569 -17.86 2.58 25.68
C ASN A 569 -17.52 4.08 25.83
N GLY A 570 -17.42 4.83 24.74
CA GLY A 570 -17.10 6.26 24.79
C GLY A 570 -15.61 6.57 25.00
N LYS A 571 -14.72 5.59 24.77
CA LYS A 571 -13.27 5.77 24.89
C LYS A 571 -12.64 5.91 23.50
N LEU A 572 -11.69 6.83 23.35
CA LEU A 572 -10.88 6.96 22.14
C LEU A 572 -10.17 5.64 21.83
N VAL A 573 -10.18 5.26 20.56
CA VAL A 573 -9.38 4.17 20.00
C VAL A 573 -8.05 4.76 19.53
N GLU A 574 -6.92 4.11 19.85
CA GLU A 574 -5.57 4.57 19.46
C GLU A 574 -5.23 4.20 17.99
N PHE A 575 -6.22 4.26 17.10
CA PHE A 575 -6.11 3.97 15.67
C PHE A 575 -7.08 4.85 14.88
N GLY A 576 -6.67 5.26 13.67
CA GLY A 576 -7.47 6.07 12.77
C GLY A 576 -7.61 7.54 13.16
N GLY A 577 -8.30 8.31 12.31
CA GLY A 577 -8.42 9.76 12.44
C GLY A 577 -7.23 10.55 11.89
N ASN A 578 -6.20 9.89 11.37
CA ASN A 578 -5.00 10.54 10.85
C ASN A 578 -5.14 10.94 9.38
N SER A 579 -5.90 10.17 8.60
CA SER A 579 -6.19 10.50 7.22
C SER A 579 -7.15 11.69 7.13
N ALA A 580 -6.86 12.63 6.22
CA ALA A 580 -7.82 13.68 5.90
C ALA A 580 -9.05 13.15 5.16
N ASP A 581 -8.97 11.96 4.58
CA ASP A 581 -10.09 11.40 3.83
C ASP A 581 -11.22 10.99 4.79
N GLU A 582 -10.89 10.66 6.05
CA GLU A 582 -11.84 10.29 7.11
C GLU A 582 -12.67 11.49 7.61
N ILE A 583 -12.23 12.73 7.35
CA ILE A 583 -12.96 13.92 7.80
C ILE A 583 -14.06 14.36 6.81
N ALA A 584 -14.20 13.68 5.67
CA ALA A 584 -15.27 13.93 4.72
C ALA A 584 -16.65 13.85 5.38
N GLY A 585 -17.45 14.89 5.20
CA GLY A 585 -18.75 15.05 5.85
C GLY A 585 -18.72 15.85 7.16
N ALA A 586 -17.54 16.20 7.69
CA ALA A 586 -17.41 17.19 8.75
C ALA A 586 -17.85 18.58 8.25
N LYS A 587 -18.34 19.43 9.16
CA LYS A 587 -18.80 20.79 8.83
C LYS A 587 -17.86 21.83 9.41
N ILE A 588 -17.84 22.97 8.76
CA ILE A 588 -17.27 24.19 9.33
C ILE A 588 -18.36 25.25 9.50
N GLU A 589 -18.28 26.01 10.58
CA GLU A 589 -19.06 27.22 10.81
C GLU A 589 -18.10 28.37 11.14
N ALA A 590 -18.07 29.38 10.28
CA ALA A 590 -17.19 30.53 10.40
C ALA A 590 -18.00 31.80 10.70
N THR A 591 -17.65 32.50 11.77
CA THR A 591 -18.31 33.77 12.15
C THR A 591 -17.44 34.96 11.81
N LEU A 592 -17.96 35.87 11.00
CA LEU A 592 -17.36 37.13 10.60
C LEU A 592 -17.73 38.26 11.56
N SER A 593 -16.91 39.30 11.63
CA SER A 593 -17.13 40.46 12.50
C SER A 593 -18.41 41.25 12.20
N HIS A 594 -18.90 41.20 10.97
CA HIS A 594 -20.19 41.75 10.56
C HIS A 594 -20.67 41.07 9.27
N ALA A 595 -21.96 41.24 8.98
CA ALA A 595 -22.62 40.79 7.76
C ALA A 595 -22.04 41.46 6.49
N GLY A 596 -22.26 40.84 5.34
CA GLY A 596 -21.95 41.43 4.03
C GLY A 596 -22.90 42.59 3.68
N ASP A 597 -22.40 43.58 2.95
CA ASP A 597 -23.17 44.76 2.55
C ASP A 597 -23.93 44.56 1.23
N LEU A 598 -23.43 43.68 0.34
CA LEU A 598 -23.99 43.54 -1.02
C LEU A 598 -25.27 42.72 -1.07
N ASP A 599 -25.49 41.82 -0.12
CA ASP A 599 -26.66 40.94 -0.05
C ASP A 599 -27.32 40.87 1.34
N LYS A 600 -26.79 41.61 2.34
CA LYS A 600 -27.16 41.47 3.76
C LYS A 600 -27.04 40.03 4.26
N SER A 601 -26.11 39.25 3.71
CA SER A 601 -25.87 37.86 4.10
C SER A 601 -25.48 37.74 5.56
N SER A 602 -25.83 36.58 6.14
CA SER A 602 -25.43 36.21 7.49
C SER A 602 -23.94 36.46 7.71
N ASN A 603 -23.56 36.92 8.91
CA ASN A 603 -22.17 36.95 9.33
C ASN A 603 -21.66 35.55 9.71
N VAL A 604 -22.50 34.52 9.64
CA VAL A 604 -22.14 33.12 9.83
C VAL A 604 -22.15 32.41 8.48
N LEU A 605 -21.00 31.85 8.11
CA LEU A 605 -20.79 31.05 6.91
C LEU A 605 -20.68 29.58 7.30
N THR A 606 -21.18 28.68 6.46
CA THR A 606 -21.05 27.23 6.69
C THR A 606 -20.47 26.54 5.46
N GLY A 607 -19.69 25.50 5.70
CA GLY A 607 -19.07 24.66 4.67
C GLY A 607 -19.07 23.20 5.11
N LEU A 608 -18.84 22.31 4.15
CA LEU A 608 -18.76 20.86 4.37
C LEU A 608 -17.44 20.37 3.79
N PHE A 609 -16.72 19.55 4.54
CA PHE A 609 -15.56 18.84 4.05
C PHE A 609 -16.00 17.79 3.03
N LEU A 610 -15.42 17.87 1.84
CA LEU A 610 -15.70 16.99 0.72
C LEU A 610 -14.40 16.40 0.20
N ASN A 611 -14.44 15.13 -0.19
CA ASN A 611 -13.40 14.50 -0.99
C ASN A 611 -13.82 14.53 -2.46
N SER A 612 -12.84 14.48 -3.34
CA SER A 612 -13.02 14.45 -4.79
C SER A 612 -13.33 13.03 -5.24
N LEU A 613 -14.61 12.73 -5.45
CA LEU A 613 -15.04 11.40 -5.88
C LEU A 613 -15.04 11.26 -7.40
N ASP A 614 -14.20 10.37 -7.94
CA ASP A 614 -14.19 10.03 -9.37
C ASP A 614 -13.87 8.55 -9.60
N ARG A 615 -13.96 8.13 -10.87
CA ARG A 615 -13.50 6.83 -11.37
C ARG A 615 -12.13 7.00 -12.00
N GLY A 616 -11.29 5.99 -11.84
CA GLY A 616 -9.98 5.99 -12.46
C GLY A 616 -8.96 5.22 -11.66
N TYR A 617 -7.75 5.19 -12.20
CA TYR A 617 -6.61 4.60 -11.52
C TYR A 617 -6.05 5.56 -10.47
N GLN A 618 -5.82 5.04 -9.28
CA GLN A 618 -5.06 5.67 -8.19
C GLN A 618 -3.97 4.73 -7.71
N ILE A 619 -2.93 5.30 -7.09
CA ILE A 619 -1.71 4.56 -6.77
C ILE A 619 -1.89 3.53 -5.66
N TYR A 620 -2.80 3.74 -4.69
CA TYR A 620 -2.97 2.88 -3.52
C TYR A 620 -3.99 1.76 -3.72
N ASP A 621 -5.07 2.01 -4.47
CA ASP A 621 -6.21 1.09 -4.59
C ASP A 621 -6.56 0.74 -6.05
N GLY A 622 -5.67 1.09 -6.99
CA GLY A 622 -5.81 0.73 -8.39
C GLY A 622 -7.02 1.39 -9.04
N PHE A 623 -7.92 0.63 -9.66
CA PHE A 623 -9.19 1.15 -10.18
C PHE A 623 -10.31 1.22 -9.12
N GLY A 624 -9.99 0.92 -7.85
CA GLY A 624 -10.87 1.01 -6.69
C GLY A 624 -11.31 -0.32 -6.15
N MET A 625 -11.99 -0.27 -5.00
CA MET A 625 -12.58 -1.45 -4.37
C MET A 625 -13.65 -2.07 -5.28
N ILE A 626 -13.48 -3.34 -5.62
CA ILE A 626 -14.45 -4.06 -6.45
C ILE A 626 -15.83 -4.13 -5.78
N ASP A 627 -16.89 -3.91 -6.55
CA ASP A 627 -18.27 -4.20 -6.13
C ASP A 627 -18.70 -5.52 -6.77
N ALA A 628 -18.86 -6.57 -5.96
CA ALA A 628 -19.25 -7.89 -6.43
C ALA A 628 -20.65 -7.91 -7.07
N VAL A 629 -21.61 -7.16 -6.52
CA VAL A 629 -22.98 -7.09 -7.06
C VAL A 629 -22.97 -6.39 -8.41
N ASN A 630 -22.23 -5.29 -8.53
CA ASN A 630 -22.10 -4.57 -9.78
C ASN A 630 -21.30 -5.36 -10.83
N ALA A 631 -20.23 -6.06 -10.43
CA ALA A 631 -19.46 -6.94 -11.32
C ALA A 631 -20.36 -8.01 -11.93
N LEU A 632 -21.21 -8.64 -11.11
CA LEU A 632 -22.20 -9.58 -11.62
C LEU A 632 -23.18 -8.91 -12.58
N LYS A 633 -23.71 -7.71 -12.29
CA LYS A 633 -24.60 -7.00 -13.22
C LYS A 633 -23.94 -6.70 -14.58
N LEU A 634 -22.66 -6.34 -14.58
CA LEU A 634 -21.86 -6.08 -15.80
C LEU A 634 -21.50 -7.35 -16.57
N THR A 635 -21.61 -8.52 -15.94
CA THR A 635 -21.33 -9.80 -16.56
C THR A 635 -22.49 -10.22 -17.47
N PRO A 636 -22.27 -10.39 -18.79
CA PRO A 636 -23.32 -10.86 -19.68
C PRO A 636 -23.75 -12.28 -19.28
N PRO A 637 -25.05 -12.59 -19.29
CA PRO A 637 -25.50 -13.96 -19.06
C PRO A 637 -25.05 -14.87 -20.20
N PHE A 638 -24.80 -16.14 -19.90
CA PHE A 638 -24.55 -17.15 -20.92
C PHE A 638 -25.78 -17.31 -21.82
N GLU A 639 -25.71 -16.82 -23.06
CA GLU A 639 -26.72 -17.12 -24.08
C GLU A 639 -26.49 -18.55 -24.58
N THR A 640 -27.46 -19.43 -24.33
CA THR A 640 -27.42 -20.80 -24.87
C THR A 640 -27.51 -20.70 -26.39
N PRO A 641 -26.58 -21.27 -27.17
CA PRO A 641 -26.73 -21.31 -28.62
C PRO A 641 -27.97 -22.14 -28.96
N GLY A 642 -29.07 -21.51 -29.37
CA GLY A 642 -30.25 -22.23 -29.89
C GLY A 642 -31.63 -21.90 -29.32
N LYS A 643 -31.91 -20.68 -28.87
CA LYS A 643 -33.31 -20.18 -28.82
C LYS A 643 -33.44 -18.90 -29.63
N GLN A 644 -33.48 -19.05 -30.95
CA GLN A 644 -34.19 -18.14 -31.86
C GLN A 644 -35.55 -18.75 -32.18
#